data_AF-I4YLE3-F1
#
_entry.id   AF-I4YLE3-F1
#
_cell.length_a   1.000
_cell.length_b   1.000
_cell.length_c   1.000
_cell.angle_alpha   90.00
_cell.angle_beta   90.00
_cell.angle_gamma   90.00
#
_symmetry.space_group_name_H-M   'P 1'
#
loop_
_entity.id
_entity.type
_entity.pdbx_description
1 polymer ?
#
loop_
_entity_poly.entity_id
_entity_poly.type
_entity_poly.pdbx_seq_one_letter_code
_entity_poly.pdbx_strand_id
1 'polypeptide(L)'
;MQYNTQQVEMRELPLDGESALVTPIGDDLALIAGVADAMTDQVETLLNGDPSMSMKADTICWPRKDASADAATGFVAIVPIRLAAKVRLRSVVMRRSGPPIRYTLIKPAVPLATLIRIVSADAGDRSSNVIDRIAQALIGGKTSQKRLEAAVSVLGAAGPTDGWIEVIGSIDTGQVFLQGWATDLPCDKVRVLAAHEGLIAGEFKSASVPRSDLGEQGKGFVGLLDTGASAIDPGTLKTLFFRGRDGWRSLEVYERRVLLSPTDVPAHIRDGLVRANANPDTMLTLRRAGERFDGRDTVSDLKVPVRIGMDMVAEIPGGGILVAGWMLDPEGHVDSLTLRTGATQQRIDETWTRLPRSDVSSAFQHNSLFAGRLDPARNDHGFLAFIPGPPAASDGPVYFEMAVGDNVAFYPLTPLRGMSRRSLERLISPLDPRTAAAGAAIERHIGPMMQAMAAPAPAVTEIRDFDFDDSEAGRALVIGAGIDVEEAAVTLSLLALDAETKEMPIIVAAPLEAFDSIAPEAERLSRFYGIKVRVIGATGVQDACDAFEAAIQATKAETLIFLAAGVLPRQAGWISSLERAYRNRGGKALISPTILYEDNSIRFAGTWLDQEEQKLVDRYIGYPRDVVRGSQPTEVIAGSLSCCIVSRESIASVGGFTRSYLGAGEKGRDLCLKMRLGGTPAVWLPDVEMISADNDVGPSTFPAHRLAQKVDRWSFDRKWSLLINNMR
;
A
#
# COMPACT_ATOMS: atom_id res chain seq x y z
N MET A 1 33.99 41.68 -12.71
CA MET A 1 34.14 40.66 -13.78
C MET A 1 33.29 41.13 -14.95
N GLN A 2 33.94 41.55 -16.04
CA GLN A 2 33.28 42.07 -17.23
C GLN A 2 32.44 40.95 -17.87
N TYR A 3 31.14 41.21 -18.03
CA TYR A 3 30.26 40.37 -18.85
C TYR A 3 30.73 40.45 -20.30
N ASN A 4 31.35 39.38 -20.78
CA ASN A 4 31.75 39.23 -22.17
C ASN A 4 30.49 38.89 -22.98
N THR A 5 29.79 39.91 -23.47
CA THR A 5 28.71 39.77 -24.44
C THR A 5 29.34 39.30 -25.76
N GLN A 6 29.46 37.98 -25.95
CA GLN A 6 29.71 37.44 -27.29
C GLN A 6 28.51 37.83 -28.16
N GLN A 7 28.70 38.85 -29.00
CA GLN A 7 27.88 39.07 -30.18
C GLN A 7 27.88 37.78 -30.99
N VAL A 8 26.78 37.02 -30.91
CA VAL A 8 26.48 35.98 -31.89
C VAL A 8 26.27 36.72 -33.20
N GLU A 9 27.20 36.63 -34.14
CA GLU A 9 27.00 37.05 -35.53
C GLU A 9 25.63 36.49 -35.98
N MET A 10 24.69 37.37 -36.33
CA MET A 10 23.44 36.95 -36.95
C MET A 10 23.79 36.32 -38.29
N ARG A 11 23.88 34.99 -38.33
CA ARG A 11 24.02 34.25 -39.57
C ARG A 11 22.72 34.36 -40.34
N GLU A 12 22.79 34.92 -41.54
CA GLU A 12 21.68 34.92 -42.48
C GLU A 12 21.64 33.61 -43.27
N LEU A 13 20.52 33.35 -43.96
CA LEU A 13 20.42 32.21 -44.86
C LEU A 13 21.47 32.39 -45.99
N PRO A 14 22.35 31.41 -46.27
CA PRO A 14 23.33 31.54 -47.34
C PRO A 14 22.65 31.65 -48.70
N LEU A 15 23.02 32.66 -49.47
CA LEU A 15 22.37 33.04 -50.74
C LEU A 15 23.17 32.63 -51.99
N ASP A 16 24.32 31.99 -51.81
CA ASP A 16 25.24 31.59 -52.88
C ASP A 16 24.78 30.36 -53.68
N GLY A 17 23.73 29.66 -53.21
CA GLY A 17 23.21 28.43 -53.83
C GLY A 17 24.15 27.22 -53.69
N GLU A 18 25.28 27.36 -53.00
CA GLU A 18 26.31 26.33 -52.81
C GLU A 18 26.60 26.05 -51.34
N SER A 19 26.16 26.90 -50.43
CA SER A 19 26.28 26.74 -48.99
C SER A 19 24.92 26.51 -48.34
N ALA A 20 24.89 25.74 -47.24
CA ALA A 20 23.68 25.52 -46.46
C ALA A 20 23.97 25.51 -44.95
N LEU A 21 23.00 25.97 -44.16
CA LEU A 21 22.99 25.82 -42.71
C LEU A 21 22.57 24.41 -42.34
N VAL A 22 23.08 23.90 -41.23
CA VAL A 22 22.72 22.59 -40.70
C VAL A 22 22.43 22.65 -39.21
N THR A 23 21.36 21.97 -38.81
CA THR A 23 21.00 21.70 -37.42
C THR A 23 20.79 20.20 -37.23
N PRO A 24 21.72 19.48 -36.58
CA PRO A 24 21.51 18.08 -36.25
C PRO A 24 20.43 17.93 -35.17
N ILE A 25 19.49 17.02 -35.38
CA ILE A 25 18.44 16.63 -34.43
C ILE A 25 18.76 15.21 -33.97
N GLY A 26 19.55 15.14 -32.90
CA GLY A 26 20.09 13.87 -32.45
C GLY A 26 21.09 13.25 -33.43
N ASP A 27 21.02 11.93 -33.54
CA ASP A 27 22.05 11.13 -34.18
C ASP A 27 21.55 10.55 -35.52
N ASP A 28 20.28 10.77 -35.85
CA ASP A 28 19.56 10.13 -36.96
C ASP A 28 18.85 11.11 -37.92
N LEU A 29 18.86 12.42 -37.61
CA LEU A 29 18.18 13.44 -38.40
C LEU A 29 18.96 14.76 -38.43
N ALA A 30 18.93 15.47 -39.57
CA ALA A 30 19.45 16.83 -39.69
C ALA A 30 18.49 17.70 -40.50
N LEU A 31 18.29 18.94 -40.04
CA LEU A 31 17.62 19.99 -40.81
C LEU A 31 18.68 20.77 -41.58
N ILE A 32 18.53 20.87 -42.90
CA ILE A 32 19.46 21.59 -43.77
C ILE A 32 18.70 22.71 -44.46
N ALA A 33 19.10 23.96 -44.25
CA ALA A 33 18.43 25.12 -44.83
C ALA A 33 19.35 25.87 -45.79
N GLY A 34 18.81 26.24 -46.96
CA GLY A 34 19.53 26.97 -47.99
C GLY A 34 18.60 27.53 -49.05
N VAL A 35 19.18 27.96 -50.17
CA VAL A 35 18.44 28.46 -51.33
C VAL A 35 18.72 27.63 -52.58
N ALA A 36 17.78 27.63 -53.52
CA ALA A 36 17.85 26.96 -54.80
C ALA A 36 17.08 27.74 -55.87
N ASP A 37 17.28 27.40 -57.15
CA ASP A 37 16.43 27.85 -58.26
C ASP A 37 15.00 27.28 -58.13
N ALA A 38 14.90 25.96 -57.93
CA ALA A 38 13.68 25.20 -57.73
C ALA A 38 13.98 23.94 -56.90
N MET A 39 13.00 23.49 -56.11
CA MET A 39 13.11 22.30 -55.27
C MET A 39 11.77 21.56 -55.22
N THR A 40 11.79 20.24 -55.35
CA THR A 40 10.61 19.36 -55.26
C THR A 40 10.39 18.91 -53.82
N ASP A 41 9.14 18.69 -53.38
CA ASP A 41 8.79 18.30 -51.99
C ASP A 41 9.56 17.08 -51.44
N GLN A 42 10.06 16.20 -52.33
CA GLN A 42 11.03 15.16 -51.97
C GLN A 42 12.22 15.20 -52.93
N VAL A 43 13.42 15.01 -52.37
CA VAL A 43 14.66 15.01 -53.13
C VAL A 43 15.58 13.86 -52.71
N GLU A 44 16.19 13.17 -53.70
CA GLU A 44 17.25 12.20 -53.43
C GLU A 44 18.51 12.96 -52.99
N THR A 45 19.00 12.64 -51.80
CA THR A 45 20.11 13.31 -51.13
C THR A 45 21.24 12.32 -50.87
N LEU A 46 22.44 12.62 -51.35
CA LEU A 46 23.66 11.87 -51.06
C LEU A 46 24.45 12.56 -49.96
N LEU A 47 24.72 11.87 -48.86
CA LEU A 47 25.57 12.41 -47.79
C LEU A 47 27.03 12.44 -48.24
N ASN A 48 27.70 13.59 -48.12
CA ASN A 48 29.07 13.84 -48.60
C ASN A 48 29.29 13.55 -50.10
N GLY A 49 28.21 13.32 -50.87
CA GLY A 49 28.28 12.87 -52.26
C GLY A 49 28.60 11.38 -52.44
N ASP A 50 28.47 10.57 -51.39
CA ASP A 50 28.67 9.12 -51.43
C ASP A 50 27.41 8.41 -51.96
N PRO A 51 27.46 7.71 -53.11
CA PRO A 51 26.32 6.97 -53.65
C PRO A 51 25.81 5.85 -52.73
N SER A 52 26.65 5.31 -51.84
CA SER A 52 26.26 4.30 -50.86
C SER A 52 25.46 4.88 -49.69
N MET A 53 25.46 6.20 -49.53
CA MET A 53 24.73 6.95 -48.49
C MET A 53 23.61 7.82 -49.13
N SER A 54 22.80 7.19 -49.99
CA SER A 54 21.62 7.82 -50.59
C SER A 54 20.38 7.69 -49.69
N MET A 55 19.61 8.77 -49.58
CA MET A 55 18.33 8.83 -48.87
C MET A 55 17.36 9.77 -49.55
N LYS A 56 16.08 9.61 -49.26
CA LYS A 56 15.06 10.61 -49.60
C LYS A 56 14.94 11.60 -48.45
N ALA A 57 15.02 12.88 -48.78
CA ALA A 57 14.76 13.97 -47.85
C ALA A 57 13.46 14.66 -48.25
N ASP A 58 12.59 14.89 -47.28
CA ASP A 58 11.43 15.77 -47.45
C ASP A 58 11.92 17.21 -47.40
N THR A 59 11.45 18.04 -48.32
CA THR A 59 11.82 19.46 -48.37
C THR A 59 10.60 20.34 -48.21
N ILE A 60 10.75 21.38 -47.40
CA ILE A 60 9.74 22.40 -47.19
C ILE A 60 10.27 23.67 -47.85
N CYS A 61 9.57 24.12 -48.87
CA CYS A 61 10.05 25.19 -49.76
C CYS A 61 9.13 26.40 -49.71
N TRP A 62 9.71 27.59 -49.89
CA TRP A 62 8.99 28.85 -50.06
C TRP A 62 9.66 29.70 -51.15
N PRO A 63 8.89 30.45 -51.96
CA PRO A 63 9.45 31.40 -52.89
C PRO A 63 9.99 32.62 -52.15
N ARG A 64 11.12 33.14 -52.61
CA ARG A 64 11.79 34.33 -52.03
C ARG A 64 11.48 35.55 -52.87
N LYS A 65 11.10 36.65 -52.21
CA LYS A 65 10.86 37.95 -52.88
C LYS A 65 12.21 38.59 -53.22
N ASP A 66 12.31 39.22 -54.38
CA ASP A 66 13.50 39.97 -54.84
C ASP A 66 14.83 39.19 -54.90
N ALA A 67 14.76 37.87 -55.08
CA ALA A 67 15.92 36.99 -55.18
C ALA A 67 16.38 36.77 -56.63
N SER A 68 17.68 36.46 -56.83
CA SER A 68 18.21 36.02 -58.12
C SER A 68 17.58 34.70 -58.56
N ALA A 69 17.61 34.40 -59.86
CA ALA A 69 17.03 33.16 -60.41
C ALA A 69 17.60 31.89 -59.75
N ASP A 70 18.88 31.90 -59.37
CA ASP A 70 19.57 30.76 -58.74
C ASP A 70 19.24 30.60 -57.24
N ALA A 71 18.59 31.59 -56.62
CA ALA A 71 18.21 31.63 -55.21
C ALA A 71 16.72 31.95 -55.00
N ALA A 72 15.89 31.68 -56.02
CA ALA A 72 14.47 32.02 -56.06
C ALA A 72 13.61 31.25 -55.04
N THR A 73 14.10 30.11 -54.56
CA THR A 73 13.42 29.21 -53.62
C THR A 73 14.26 29.01 -52.36
N GLY A 74 13.71 29.35 -51.19
CA GLY A 74 14.26 28.92 -49.91
C GLY A 74 13.76 27.53 -49.57
N PHE A 75 14.60 26.71 -48.93
CA PHE A 75 14.21 25.36 -48.50
C PHE A 75 14.73 24.99 -47.11
N VAL A 76 13.98 24.12 -46.44
CA VAL A 76 14.48 23.29 -45.34
C VAL A 76 14.30 21.83 -45.73
N ALA A 77 15.41 21.11 -45.87
CA ALA A 77 15.44 19.68 -46.12
C ALA A 77 15.58 18.91 -44.81
N ILE A 78 14.74 17.91 -44.62
CA ILE A 78 14.70 17.03 -43.46
C ILE A 78 15.39 15.74 -43.85
N VAL A 79 16.67 15.61 -43.48
CA VAL A 79 17.57 14.59 -44.00
C VAL A 79 17.82 13.50 -42.96
N PRO A 80 17.41 12.23 -43.21
CA PRO A 80 17.65 11.12 -42.28
C PRO A 80 19.12 10.67 -42.26
N ILE A 81 19.90 11.14 -41.30
CA ILE A 81 21.35 10.85 -41.22
C ILE A 81 21.63 9.57 -40.43
N ARG A 82 21.69 8.40 -41.07
CA ARG A 82 22.22 7.18 -40.41
C ARG A 82 23.74 7.12 -40.49
N LEU A 83 24.42 7.98 -39.76
CA LEU A 83 25.89 8.01 -39.77
C LEU A 83 26.44 6.96 -38.79
N ALA A 84 27.23 6.01 -39.29
CA ALA A 84 28.12 5.23 -38.42
C ALA A 84 29.05 6.21 -37.69
N ALA A 85 29.35 5.97 -36.41
CA ALA A 85 30.01 6.90 -35.47
C ALA A 85 31.35 7.55 -35.92
N LYS A 86 31.87 7.21 -37.10
CA LYS A 86 33.12 7.72 -37.69
C LYS A 86 32.95 8.69 -38.87
N VAL A 87 31.73 8.88 -39.42
CA VAL A 87 31.53 9.73 -40.62
C VAL A 87 30.97 11.10 -40.24
N ARG A 88 31.71 12.18 -40.53
CA ARG A 88 31.24 13.56 -40.32
C ARG A 88 30.55 14.09 -41.58
N LEU A 89 29.34 14.62 -41.44
CA LEU A 89 28.63 15.30 -42.53
C LEU A 89 29.28 16.66 -42.82
N ARG A 90 29.70 16.88 -44.06
CA ARG A 90 30.36 18.11 -44.55
C ARG A 90 29.63 18.74 -45.73
N SER A 91 28.99 17.92 -46.56
CA SER A 91 28.19 18.39 -47.69
C SER A 91 27.03 17.45 -47.93
N VAL A 92 26.00 17.93 -48.62
CA VAL A 92 24.94 17.09 -49.19
C VAL A 92 24.80 17.36 -50.67
N VAL A 93 24.58 16.32 -51.47
CA VAL A 93 24.29 16.48 -52.90
C VAL A 93 22.82 16.16 -53.11
N MET A 94 22.05 17.14 -53.58
CA MET A 94 20.61 17.00 -53.80
C MET A 94 20.29 16.90 -55.29
N ARG A 95 19.60 15.84 -55.69
CA ARG A 95 19.17 15.59 -57.07
C ARG A 95 17.78 16.20 -57.32
N ARG A 96 17.78 17.51 -57.55
CA ARG A 96 16.58 18.30 -57.91
C ARG A 96 16.16 18.07 -59.36
N SER A 97 15.06 18.68 -59.79
CA SER A 97 14.65 18.76 -61.20
C SER A 97 15.64 19.63 -62.00
N GLY A 98 16.83 19.08 -62.30
CA GLY A 98 17.98 19.77 -62.89
C GLY A 98 19.29 19.02 -62.60
N PRO A 99 20.47 19.61 -62.88
CA PRO A 99 21.74 19.01 -62.48
C PRO A 99 21.84 18.92 -60.94
N PRO A 100 22.47 17.86 -60.40
CA PRO A 100 22.64 17.71 -58.96
C PRO A 100 23.53 18.83 -58.41
N ILE A 101 23.09 19.48 -57.34
CA ILE A 101 23.86 20.53 -56.65
C ILE A 101 24.45 19.99 -55.36
N ARG A 102 25.70 20.36 -55.10
CA ARG A 102 26.40 20.09 -53.85
C ARG A 102 26.29 21.32 -52.94
N TYR A 103 25.67 21.15 -51.78
CA TYR A 103 25.65 22.15 -50.71
C TYR A 103 26.72 21.84 -49.67
N THR A 104 27.61 22.80 -49.42
CA THR A 104 28.61 22.75 -48.35
C THR A 104 28.00 23.22 -47.04
N LEU A 105 28.10 22.40 -45.99
CA LEU A 105 27.48 22.72 -44.70
C LEU A 105 28.34 23.67 -43.88
N ILE A 106 27.81 24.85 -43.56
CA ILE A 106 28.48 25.89 -42.80
C ILE A 106 28.72 25.42 -41.35
N LYS A 107 29.91 25.69 -40.81
CA LYS A 107 30.32 25.32 -39.44
C LYS A 107 30.56 26.54 -38.53
N PRO A 108 30.33 26.43 -37.21
CA PRO A 108 29.64 25.32 -36.52
C PRO A 108 28.17 25.18 -36.93
N ALA A 109 27.55 24.04 -36.61
CA ALA A 109 26.12 23.83 -36.79
C ALA A 109 25.31 24.90 -36.03
N VAL A 110 24.16 25.28 -36.58
CA VAL A 110 23.32 26.34 -36.02
C VAL A 110 22.36 25.72 -34.98
N PRO A 111 22.14 26.36 -33.81
CA PRO A 111 21.10 25.91 -32.88
C PRO A 111 19.71 25.96 -33.52
N LEU A 112 18.84 25.00 -33.22
CA LEU A 112 17.50 24.91 -33.84
C LEU A 112 16.69 26.20 -33.74
N ALA A 113 16.60 26.80 -32.56
CA ALA A 113 15.88 28.06 -32.37
C ALA A 113 16.42 29.20 -33.26
N THR A 114 17.74 29.21 -33.52
CA THR A 114 18.36 30.19 -34.42
C THR A 114 18.03 29.87 -35.88
N LEU A 115 18.08 28.59 -36.29
CA LEU A 115 17.68 28.18 -37.63
C LEU A 115 16.23 28.57 -37.92
N ILE A 116 15.31 28.32 -36.99
CA ILE A 116 13.89 28.67 -37.16
C ILE A 116 13.74 30.18 -37.30
N ARG A 117 14.40 31.00 -36.48
CA ARG A 117 14.38 32.46 -36.63
C ARG A 117 14.87 32.93 -38.01
N ILE A 118 15.94 32.33 -38.53
CA ILE A 118 16.50 32.65 -39.86
C ILE A 118 15.48 32.29 -40.96
N VAL A 119 14.94 31.07 -40.90
CA VAL A 119 13.93 30.57 -41.86
C VAL A 119 12.66 31.42 -41.81
N SER A 120 12.17 31.77 -40.62
CA SER A 120 11.00 32.62 -40.45
C SER A 120 11.19 34.01 -41.03
N ALA A 121 12.37 34.61 -40.83
CA ALA A 121 12.70 35.92 -41.37
C ALA A 121 12.75 35.90 -42.90
N ASP A 122 13.35 34.88 -43.51
CA ASP A 122 13.44 34.75 -44.97
C ASP A 122 12.09 34.39 -45.62
N ALA A 123 11.27 33.54 -44.96
CA ALA A 123 9.96 33.14 -45.46
C ALA A 123 8.88 34.24 -45.38
N GLY A 124 9.09 35.27 -44.56
CA GLY A 124 8.17 36.41 -44.41
C GLY A 124 6.74 35.98 -44.07
N ASP A 125 5.78 36.44 -44.88
CA ASP A 125 4.34 36.17 -44.73
C ASP A 125 3.98 34.66 -44.73
N ARG A 126 4.89 33.79 -45.22
CA ARG A 126 4.69 32.33 -45.29
C ARG A 126 5.30 31.57 -44.12
N SER A 127 5.96 32.26 -43.21
CA SER A 127 6.67 31.66 -42.06
C SER A 127 5.79 30.67 -41.29
N SER A 128 4.55 31.02 -40.95
CA SER A 128 3.64 30.13 -40.21
C SER A 128 3.40 28.78 -40.92
N ASN A 129 3.25 28.78 -42.25
CA ASN A 129 3.07 27.55 -43.02
C ASN A 129 4.36 26.71 -43.08
N VAL A 130 5.51 27.36 -43.25
CA VAL A 130 6.81 26.70 -43.26
C VAL A 130 7.06 26.03 -41.91
N ILE A 131 6.80 26.73 -40.80
CA ILE A 131 7.02 26.18 -39.47
C ILE A 131 6.02 25.06 -39.14
N ASP A 132 4.75 25.18 -39.53
CA ASP A 132 3.75 24.09 -39.41
C ASP A 132 4.23 22.82 -40.10
N ARG A 133 4.74 22.93 -41.33
CA ARG A 133 5.28 21.78 -42.08
C ARG A 133 6.54 21.20 -41.41
N ILE A 134 7.42 22.04 -40.85
CA ILE A 134 8.64 21.56 -40.14
C ILE A 134 8.22 20.78 -38.89
N ALA A 135 7.32 21.34 -38.07
CA ALA A 135 6.80 20.67 -36.88
C ALA A 135 6.12 19.35 -37.25
N GLN A 136 5.25 19.36 -38.27
CA GLN A 136 4.54 18.16 -38.72
C GLN A 136 5.50 17.05 -39.17
N ALA A 137 6.57 17.40 -39.88
CA ALA A 137 7.54 16.42 -40.33
C ALA A 137 8.42 15.86 -39.18
N LEU A 138 8.70 16.68 -38.16
CA LEU A 138 9.38 16.22 -36.94
C LEU A 138 8.49 15.27 -36.12
N ILE A 139 7.18 15.52 -36.07
CA ILE A 139 6.20 14.68 -35.34
C ILE A 139 5.86 13.39 -36.11
N GLY A 140 5.76 13.44 -37.44
CA GLY A 140 5.25 12.33 -38.27
C GLY A 140 6.24 11.18 -38.55
N GLY A 141 7.52 11.35 -38.20
CA GLY A 141 8.55 10.31 -38.41
C GLY A 141 8.58 9.23 -37.33
N LYS A 142 9.61 8.34 -37.36
CA LYS A 142 9.89 7.45 -36.22
C LYS A 142 10.19 8.31 -34.98
N THR A 143 9.35 8.19 -33.96
CA THR A 143 9.41 9.01 -32.75
C THR A 143 10.71 8.79 -31.98
N SER A 144 11.46 9.86 -31.73
CA SER A 144 12.60 9.89 -30.81
C SER A 144 12.49 11.11 -29.89
N GLN A 145 13.03 11.02 -28.67
CA GLN A 145 12.97 12.11 -27.69
C GLN A 145 13.56 13.42 -28.24
N LYS A 146 14.70 13.35 -28.94
CA LYS A 146 15.35 14.51 -29.56
C LYS A 146 14.51 15.15 -30.68
N ARG A 147 13.76 14.36 -31.45
CA ARG A 147 12.81 14.89 -32.47
C ARG A 147 11.61 15.57 -31.83
N LEU A 148 11.11 15.02 -30.72
CA LEU A 148 10.02 15.62 -29.95
C LEU A 148 10.45 16.95 -29.30
N GLU A 149 11.63 17.01 -28.67
CA GLU A 149 12.22 18.26 -28.15
C GLU A 149 12.41 19.29 -29.27
N ALA A 150 12.88 18.85 -30.44
CA ALA A 150 12.98 19.71 -31.61
C ALA A 150 11.61 20.23 -32.06
N ALA A 151 10.59 19.37 -32.13
CA ALA A 151 9.23 19.77 -32.46
C ALA A 151 8.70 20.81 -31.47
N VAL A 152 8.92 20.65 -30.16
CA VAL A 152 8.55 21.66 -29.14
C VAL A 152 9.29 22.98 -29.39
N SER A 153 10.60 22.94 -29.64
CA SER A 153 11.37 24.16 -29.92
C SER A 153 10.93 24.86 -31.20
N VAL A 154 10.47 24.10 -32.21
CA VAL A 154 9.92 24.64 -33.45
C VAL A 154 8.55 25.26 -33.18
N LEU A 155 7.65 24.53 -32.51
CA LEU A 155 6.30 25.00 -32.17
C LEU A 155 6.30 26.23 -31.26
N GLY A 156 7.19 26.27 -30.27
CA GLY A 156 7.38 27.42 -29.39
C GLY A 156 7.94 28.66 -30.10
N ALA A 157 8.57 28.49 -31.27
CA ALA A 157 9.02 29.58 -32.13
C ALA A 157 7.98 29.97 -33.21
N ALA A 158 6.88 29.20 -33.36
CA ALA A 158 5.98 29.25 -34.51
C ALA A 158 4.64 29.96 -34.31
N GLY A 159 4.16 30.08 -33.07
CA GLY A 159 2.75 30.40 -32.83
C GLY A 159 2.56 31.54 -31.83
N PRO A 160 1.60 32.46 -32.06
CA PRO A 160 1.13 33.34 -31.00
C PRO A 160 0.46 32.51 -29.90
N THR A 161 0.71 32.84 -28.65
CA THR A 161 0.01 32.29 -27.50
C THR A 161 -1.49 32.55 -27.66
N ASP A 162 -2.30 31.50 -27.75
CA ASP A 162 -3.75 31.60 -28.01
C ASP A 162 -4.58 31.82 -26.75
N GLY A 163 -3.96 31.56 -25.60
CA GLY A 163 -4.60 31.68 -24.31
C GLY A 163 -3.78 31.04 -23.19
N TRP A 164 -4.40 30.97 -22.01
CA TRP A 164 -3.75 30.56 -20.78
C TRP A 164 -4.54 29.46 -20.07
N ILE A 165 -3.80 28.52 -19.49
CA ILE A 165 -4.30 27.54 -18.53
C ILE A 165 -4.14 28.13 -17.13
N GLU A 166 -5.25 28.34 -16.43
CA GLU A 166 -5.30 29.02 -15.14
C GLU A 166 -5.45 28.02 -13.97
N VAL A 167 -6.09 26.88 -14.21
CA VAL A 167 -6.37 25.86 -13.20
C VAL A 167 -6.04 24.48 -13.75
N ILE A 168 -5.33 23.68 -12.96
CA ILE A 168 -4.88 22.33 -13.32
C ILE A 168 -5.12 21.39 -12.13
N GLY A 169 -5.58 20.18 -12.38
CA GLY A 169 -5.62 19.13 -11.34
C GLY A 169 -5.71 17.73 -11.93
N SER A 170 -5.26 16.73 -11.20
CA SER A 170 -5.40 15.32 -11.60
C SER A 170 -6.73 14.75 -11.12
N ILE A 171 -7.33 13.86 -11.90
CA ILE A 171 -8.44 13.00 -11.44
C ILE A 171 -7.97 11.56 -11.22
N ASP A 172 -8.76 10.80 -10.45
CA ASP A 172 -8.53 9.41 -10.07
C ASP A 172 -8.32 8.45 -11.27
N THR A 173 -8.83 8.79 -12.45
CA THR A 173 -8.65 8.01 -13.69
C THR A 173 -7.32 8.25 -14.39
N GLY A 174 -6.48 9.18 -13.89
CA GLY A 174 -5.20 9.55 -14.49
C GLY A 174 -5.27 10.65 -15.56
N GLN A 175 -6.48 11.13 -15.89
CA GLN A 175 -6.66 12.31 -16.75
C GLN A 175 -6.34 13.59 -15.96
N VAL A 176 -6.02 14.67 -16.68
CA VAL A 176 -5.70 15.98 -16.10
C VAL A 176 -6.81 16.98 -16.45
N PHE A 177 -7.46 17.52 -15.43
CA PHE A 177 -8.38 18.64 -15.56
C PHE A 177 -7.63 19.92 -15.89
N LEU A 178 -8.13 20.65 -16.89
CA LEU A 178 -7.62 21.95 -17.31
C LEU A 178 -8.78 22.94 -17.43
N GLN A 179 -8.58 24.14 -16.89
CA GLN A 179 -9.47 25.27 -17.07
C GLN A 179 -8.68 26.55 -17.33
N GLY A 180 -9.22 27.40 -18.18
CA GLY A 180 -8.59 28.66 -18.56
C GLY A 180 -9.37 29.37 -19.64
N TRP A 181 -8.67 30.05 -20.54
CA TRP A 181 -9.28 30.70 -21.69
C TRP A 181 -8.41 30.59 -22.94
N ALA A 182 -9.07 30.66 -24.11
CA ALA A 182 -8.45 30.55 -25.41
C ALA A 182 -9.28 31.29 -26.47
N THR A 183 -8.66 31.68 -27.58
CA THR A 183 -9.34 32.35 -28.70
C THR A 183 -9.80 31.36 -29.77
N ASP A 184 -9.00 30.34 -30.08
CA ASP A 184 -9.24 29.43 -31.21
C ASP A 184 -9.15 27.95 -30.83
N LEU A 185 -9.17 27.63 -29.54
CA LEU A 185 -9.27 26.25 -29.05
C LEU A 185 -10.57 25.60 -29.55
N PRO A 186 -10.50 24.48 -30.31
CA PRO A 186 -11.69 23.76 -30.73
C PRO A 186 -12.47 23.21 -29.53
N CYS A 187 -13.80 23.39 -29.54
CA CYS A 187 -14.67 22.69 -28.61
C CYS A 187 -14.65 21.19 -28.89
N ASP A 188 -15.05 20.41 -27.88
CA ASP A 188 -15.06 18.96 -27.89
C ASP A 188 -13.65 18.37 -27.97
N LYS A 189 -13.48 17.34 -28.81
CA LYS A 189 -12.29 16.50 -28.87
C LYS A 189 -11.25 17.10 -29.82
N VAL A 190 -10.10 17.47 -29.29
CA VAL A 190 -8.94 17.94 -30.05
C VAL A 190 -7.70 17.12 -29.71
N ARG A 191 -6.91 16.77 -30.73
CA ARG A 191 -5.59 16.15 -30.51
C ARG A 191 -4.60 17.23 -30.10
N VAL A 192 -3.82 16.92 -29.07
CA VAL A 192 -2.91 17.87 -28.46
C VAL A 192 -1.54 17.25 -28.23
N LEU A 193 -0.54 18.11 -28.08
CA LEU A 193 0.77 17.74 -27.58
C LEU A 193 1.00 18.50 -26.28
N ALA A 194 1.11 17.77 -25.17
CA ALA A 194 1.39 18.34 -23.86
C ALA A 194 2.90 18.40 -23.65
N ALA A 195 3.44 19.60 -23.51
CA ALA A 195 4.83 19.81 -23.10
C ALA A 195 4.91 19.84 -21.56
N HIS A 196 5.60 18.83 -21.03
CA HIS A 196 5.91 18.66 -19.61
C HIS A 196 7.44 18.52 -19.44
N GLU A 197 7.93 17.56 -18.67
CA GLU A 197 9.35 17.11 -18.69
C GLU A 197 9.78 16.54 -20.06
N GLY A 198 8.83 16.26 -20.94
CA GLY A 198 9.02 15.91 -22.35
C GLY A 198 7.82 16.36 -23.19
N LEU A 199 7.60 15.74 -24.34
CA LEU A 199 6.41 15.96 -25.16
C LEU A 199 5.61 14.68 -25.26
N ILE A 200 4.33 14.75 -24.92
CA ILE A 200 3.42 13.61 -25.00
C ILE A 200 2.18 13.98 -25.80
N ALA A 201 1.80 13.07 -26.70
CA ALA A 201 0.57 13.22 -27.46
C ALA A 201 -0.62 12.80 -26.59
N GLY A 202 -1.70 13.55 -26.69
CA GLY A 202 -2.93 13.27 -25.96
C GLY A 202 -4.16 13.77 -26.69
N GLU A 203 -5.28 13.60 -26.02
CA GLU A 203 -6.59 14.04 -26.42
C GLU A 203 -7.13 14.99 -25.36
N PHE A 204 -7.54 16.17 -25.78
CA PHE A 204 -8.19 17.13 -24.90
C PHE A 204 -9.66 17.21 -25.27
N LYS A 205 -10.54 16.88 -24.32
CA LYS A 205 -12.00 17.07 -24.45
C LYS A 205 -12.39 18.33 -23.69
N SER A 206 -12.82 19.36 -24.41
CA SER A 206 -13.11 20.67 -23.82
C SER A 206 -14.53 21.17 -24.10
N ALA A 207 -15.09 21.89 -23.14
CA ALA A 207 -16.33 22.63 -23.29
C ALA A 207 -16.07 24.14 -23.17
N SER A 208 -16.73 24.92 -24.01
CA SER A 208 -16.60 26.37 -24.01
C SER A 208 -17.47 26.98 -22.92
N VAL A 209 -16.94 27.96 -22.19
CA VAL A 209 -17.62 28.71 -21.13
C VAL A 209 -17.61 30.20 -21.49
N PRO A 210 -18.76 30.89 -21.50
CA PRO A 210 -18.80 32.33 -21.77
C PRO A 210 -18.15 33.11 -20.62
N ARG A 211 -17.29 34.07 -20.97
CA ARG A 211 -16.57 34.95 -20.03
C ARG A 211 -16.71 36.40 -20.49
N SER A 212 -17.32 37.25 -19.67
CA SER A 212 -17.59 38.65 -20.01
C SER A 212 -16.34 39.54 -19.94
N ASP A 213 -15.28 39.09 -19.27
CA ASP A 213 -14.04 39.82 -19.06
C ASP A 213 -13.04 39.69 -20.22
N LEU A 214 -13.25 38.75 -21.16
CA LEU A 214 -12.31 38.43 -22.25
C LEU A 214 -12.65 39.11 -23.60
N GLY A 215 -13.64 40.01 -23.63
CA GLY A 215 -14.14 40.63 -24.85
C GLY A 215 -14.80 39.62 -25.82
N GLU A 216 -15.00 40.01 -27.08
CA GLU A 216 -15.68 39.16 -28.08
C GLU A 216 -14.80 38.05 -28.68
N GLN A 217 -13.49 38.07 -28.43
CA GLN A 217 -12.50 37.20 -29.10
C GLN A 217 -12.05 36.01 -28.25
N GLY A 218 -12.17 36.05 -26.92
CA GLY A 218 -11.74 34.96 -26.03
C GLY A 218 -12.92 34.20 -25.42
N LYS A 219 -12.79 32.88 -25.28
CA LYS A 219 -13.75 32.03 -24.57
C LYS A 219 -13.05 31.30 -23.43
N GLY A 220 -13.73 31.18 -22.30
CA GLY A 220 -13.30 30.26 -21.25
C GLY A 220 -13.43 28.82 -21.74
N PHE A 221 -12.66 27.92 -21.15
CA PHE A 221 -12.83 26.49 -21.36
C PHE A 221 -12.71 25.72 -20.05
N VAL A 222 -13.37 24.56 -20.01
CA VAL A 222 -13.19 23.50 -19.01
C VAL A 222 -13.00 22.19 -19.76
N GLY A 223 -12.01 21.38 -19.39
CA GLY A 223 -11.74 20.16 -20.12
C GLY A 223 -10.89 19.13 -19.40
N LEU A 224 -10.81 17.95 -19.99
CA LEU A 224 -9.98 16.84 -19.52
C LEU A 224 -8.97 16.47 -20.60
N LEU A 225 -7.70 16.44 -20.20
CA LEU A 225 -6.58 15.96 -20.98
C LEU A 225 -6.35 14.48 -20.65
N ASP A 226 -6.42 13.65 -21.67
CA ASP A 226 -6.14 12.22 -21.63
C ASP A 226 -4.88 11.92 -22.46
N THR A 227 -3.88 11.36 -21.81
CA THR A 227 -2.59 11.02 -22.44
C THR A 227 -2.37 9.50 -22.53
N GLY A 228 -3.46 8.73 -22.39
CA GLY A 228 -3.43 7.27 -22.42
C GLY A 228 -2.74 6.68 -21.19
N ALA A 229 -1.80 5.75 -21.40
CA ALA A 229 -1.17 5.00 -20.32
C ALA A 229 -0.09 5.78 -19.53
N SER A 230 0.23 7.02 -19.94
CA SER A 230 1.28 7.82 -19.31
C SER A 230 0.66 8.96 -18.53
N ALA A 231 0.58 8.81 -17.21
CA ALA A 231 0.13 9.88 -16.32
C ALA A 231 1.12 11.05 -16.36
N ILE A 232 0.59 12.28 -16.40
CA ILE A 232 1.38 13.50 -16.32
C ILE A 232 1.20 14.07 -14.92
N ASP A 233 2.31 14.47 -14.27
CA ASP A 233 2.23 15.31 -13.08
C ASP A 233 1.68 16.70 -13.46
N PRO A 234 0.48 17.10 -12.97
CA PRO A 234 -0.11 18.41 -13.22
C PRO A 234 0.84 19.59 -12.97
N GLY A 235 1.76 19.46 -12.00
CA GLY A 235 2.72 20.50 -11.65
C GLY A 235 3.77 20.77 -12.74
N THR A 236 4.07 19.76 -13.56
CA THR A 236 5.11 19.81 -14.60
C THR A 236 4.62 20.26 -15.97
N LEU A 237 3.31 20.35 -16.17
CA LEU A 237 2.73 20.81 -17.43
C LEU A 237 3.10 22.28 -17.68
N LYS A 238 3.64 22.58 -18.86
CA LYS A 238 4.09 23.93 -19.24
C LYS A 238 3.26 24.52 -20.36
N THR A 239 2.93 23.72 -21.38
CA THR A 239 2.26 24.21 -22.58
C THR A 239 1.45 23.08 -23.21
N LEU A 240 0.27 23.42 -23.73
CA LEU A 240 -0.54 22.53 -24.54
C LEU A 240 -0.58 23.05 -25.99
N PHE A 241 -0.03 22.27 -26.92
CA PHE A 241 -0.09 22.60 -28.34
C PHE A 241 -1.28 21.92 -29.00
N PHE A 242 -2.02 22.65 -29.82
CA PHE A 242 -3.18 22.15 -30.56
C PHE A 242 -3.24 22.77 -31.95
N ARG A 243 -4.04 22.19 -32.84
CA ARG A 243 -4.26 22.72 -34.19
C ARG A 243 -5.54 23.55 -34.23
N GLY A 244 -5.39 24.86 -34.40
CA GLY A 244 -6.49 25.80 -34.64
C GLY A 244 -6.83 25.91 -36.12
N ARG A 245 -7.61 26.93 -36.50
CA ARG A 245 -8.01 27.21 -37.89
C ARG A 245 -6.83 27.59 -38.79
N ASP A 246 -5.87 28.35 -38.25
CA ASP A 246 -4.76 28.93 -39.00
C ASP A 246 -3.39 28.25 -38.75
N GLY A 247 -3.39 27.05 -38.15
CA GLY A 247 -2.17 26.28 -37.87
C GLY A 247 -2.02 25.90 -36.40
N TRP A 248 -0.79 25.64 -35.97
CA TRP A 248 -0.49 25.33 -34.56
C TRP A 248 -0.65 26.53 -33.67
N ARG A 249 -1.26 26.30 -32.50
CA ARG A 249 -1.44 27.27 -31.42
C ARG A 249 -1.02 26.65 -30.09
N SER A 250 -0.74 27.49 -29.11
CA SER A 250 -0.34 27.08 -27.76
C SER A 250 -1.25 27.68 -26.70
N LEU A 251 -1.56 26.87 -25.68
CA LEU A 251 -2.05 27.33 -24.38
C LEU A 251 -0.88 27.26 -23.41
N GLU A 252 -0.47 28.42 -22.90
CA GLU A 252 0.58 28.50 -21.90
C GLU A 252 0.02 28.34 -20.50
N VAL A 253 0.77 27.68 -19.63
CA VAL A 253 0.40 27.54 -18.22
C VAL A 253 0.72 28.85 -17.49
N TYR A 254 -0.31 29.47 -16.90
CA TYR A 254 -0.17 30.75 -16.21
C TYR A 254 0.78 30.64 -15.01
N GLU A 255 1.62 31.65 -14.81
CA GLU A 255 2.63 31.64 -13.76
C GLU A 255 2.01 31.49 -12.36
N ARG A 256 0.83 32.09 -12.14
CA ARG A 256 0.06 32.02 -10.90
C ARG A 256 -1.10 31.02 -10.95
N ARG A 257 -0.94 29.92 -11.71
CA ARG A 257 -1.97 28.88 -11.81
C ARG A 257 -2.39 28.33 -10.45
N VAL A 258 -3.61 27.84 -10.38
CA VAL A 258 -4.13 27.06 -9.24
C VAL A 258 -3.91 25.58 -9.54
N LEU A 259 -3.18 24.90 -8.64
CA LEU A 259 -3.06 23.45 -8.64
C LEU A 259 -4.09 22.88 -7.66
N LEU A 260 -5.08 22.17 -8.19
CA LEU A 260 -6.14 21.54 -7.40
C LEU A 260 -5.68 20.19 -6.87
N SER A 261 -6.08 19.87 -5.64
CA SER A 261 -5.99 18.50 -5.14
C SER A 261 -6.98 17.60 -5.91
N PRO A 262 -6.74 16.28 -5.99
CA PRO A 262 -7.66 15.37 -6.69
C PRO A 262 -9.11 15.44 -6.19
N THR A 263 -9.32 15.74 -4.91
CA THR A 263 -10.65 15.89 -4.30
C THR A 263 -11.32 17.23 -4.62
N ASP A 264 -10.58 18.28 -4.99
CA ASP A 264 -11.19 19.58 -5.34
C ASP A 264 -11.66 19.61 -6.80
N VAL A 265 -11.01 18.84 -7.68
CA VAL A 265 -11.28 18.86 -9.13
C VAL A 265 -12.76 18.60 -9.49
N PRO A 266 -13.47 17.60 -8.92
CA PRO A 266 -14.86 17.33 -9.30
C PRO A 266 -15.80 18.51 -8.99
N ALA A 267 -15.55 19.23 -7.89
CA ALA A 267 -16.31 20.42 -7.55
C ALA A 267 -16.09 21.56 -8.55
N HIS A 268 -14.85 21.78 -8.97
CA HIS A 268 -14.52 22.76 -10.00
C HIS A 268 -15.14 22.42 -11.37
N ILE A 269 -15.15 21.14 -11.74
CA ILE A 269 -15.81 20.68 -12.96
C ILE A 269 -17.31 21.01 -12.92
N ARG A 270 -18.01 20.68 -11.83
CA ARG A 270 -19.46 20.95 -11.70
C ARG A 270 -19.77 22.44 -11.80
N ASP A 271 -18.99 23.30 -11.17
CA ASP A 271 -19.17 24.76 -11.26
C ASP A 271 -18.98 25.29 -12.69
N GLY A 272 -17.93 24.82 -13.38
CA GLY A 272 -17.68 25.16 -14.78
C GLY A 272 -18.80 24.69 -15.72
N LEU A 273 -19.39 23.51 -15.45
CA LEU A 273 -20.41 22.90 -16.29
C LEU A 273 -21.77 23.61 -16.28
N VAL A 274 -22.07 24.43 -15.26
CA VAL A 274 -23.34 25.18 -15.18
C VAL A 274 -23.55 26.07 -16.41
N ARG A 275 -22.45 26.59 -16.98
CA ARG A 275 -22.45 27.53 -18.11
C ARG A 275 -21.71 27.00 -19.33
N ALA A 276 -21.25 25.75 -19.30
CA ALA A 276 -20.47 25.16 -20.37
C ALA A 276 -21.34 24.73 -21.54
N ASN A 277 -20.81 24.84 -22.76
CA ASN A 277 -21.43 24.39 -23.99
C ASN A 277 -20.47 23.50 -24.79
N ALA A 278 -20.92 22.30 -25.11
CA ALA A 278 -20.22 21.29 -25.90
C ALA A 278 -21.23 20.27 -26.44
N ASN A 279 -20.77 19.31 -27.26
CA ASN A 279 -21.63 18.23 -27.71
C ASN A 279 -22.03 17.29 -26.54
N PRO A 280 -23.07 16.44 -26.71
CA PRO A 280 -23.54 15.56 -25.63
C PRO A 280 -22.50 14.58 -25.08
N ASP A 281 -21.57 14.06 -25.90
CA ASP A 281 -20.51 13.13 -25.46
C ASP A 281 -19.50 13.82 -24.54
N THR A 282 -19.05 15.01 -24.94
CA THR A 282 -18.14 15.84 -24.14
C THR A 282 -18.80 16.24 -22.82
N MET A 283 -20.06 16.71 -22.87
CA MET A 283 -20.79 17.08 -21.66
C MET A 283 -20.99 15.89 -20.72
N LEU A 284 -21.29 14.69 -21.23
CA LEU A 284 -21.42 13.48 -20.43
C LEU A 284 -20.08 13.09 -19.79
N THR A 285 -18.98 13.16 -20.55
CA THR A 285 -17.63 12.84 -20.05
C THR A 285 -17.26 13.77 -18.89
N LEU A 286 -17.47 15.08 -19.06
CA LEU A 286 -17.17 16.06 -18.02
C LEU A 286 -18.10 15.92 -16.80
N ARG A 287 -19.41 15.65 -17.00
CA ARG A 287 -20.33 15.40 -15.88
C ARG A 287 -19.88 14.21 -15.03
N ARG A 288 -19.52 13.09 -15.67
CA ARG A 288 -19.03 11.90 -14.96
C ARG A 288 -17.74 12.15 -14.16
N ALA A 289 -16.87 13.04 -14.65
CA ALA A 289 -15.70 13.49 -13.90
C ALA A 289 -16.06 14.44 -12.76
N GLY A 290 -17.09 15.27 -12.94
CA GLY A 290 -17.67 16.10 -11.88
C GLY A 290 -18.45 15.32 -10.83
N GLU A 291 -18.93 14.11 -11.12
CA GLU A 291 -19.65 13.23 -10.19
C GLU A 291 -18.70 12.30 -9.40
N ARG A 292 -17.40 12.55 -9.44
CA ARG A 292 -16.39 11.81 -8.68
C ARG A 292 -16.35 12.25 -7.21
N PHE A 293 -15.68 11.43 -6.40
CA PHE A 293 -15.48 11.72 -4.98
C PHE A 293 -14.71 13.03 -4.79
N ASP A 294 -15.27 13.92 -3.97
CA ASP A 294 -14.73 15.26 -3.71
C ASP A 294 -14.46 15.53 -2.22
N GLY A 295 -14.38 14.47 -1.41
CA GLY A 295 -14.17 14.57 0.04
C GLY A 295 -15.46 14.70 0.85
N ARG A 296 -16.63 14.94 0.24
CA ARG A 296 -17.89 15.13 0.96
C ARG A 296 -18.70 13.84 1.12
N ASP A 297 -19.46 13.79 2.21
CA ASP A 297 -20.54 12.82 2.39
C ASP A 297 -21.74 13.22 1.54
N THR A 298 -22.02 12.48 0.48
CA THR A 298 -23.22 12.66 -0.35
C THR A 298 -24.31 11.63 -0.04
N VAL A 299 -24.02 10.62 0.78
CA VAL A 299 -25.02 9.66 1.28
C VAL A 299 -26.04 10.36 2.18
N SER A 300 -25.57 11.27 3.04
CA SER A 300 -26.43 12.05 3.94
C SER A 300 -27.45 12.93 3.20
N ASP A 301 -27.17 13.31 1.94
CA ASP A 301 -28.03 14.16 1.12
C ASP A 301 -29.06 13.39 0.28
N LEU A 302 -28.94 12.06 0.22
CA LEU A 302 -29.85 11.19 -0.53
C LEU A 302 -31.31 11.40 -0.10
N LYS A 303 -32.19 11.50 -1.11
CA LYS A 303 -33.64 11.66 -0.95
C LYS A 303 -34.39 10.33 -0.80
N VAL A 304 -33.68 9.21 -0.98
CA VAL A 304 -34.15 7.85 -0.70
C VAL A 304 -33.79 7.45 0.74
N PRO A 305 -34.49 6.47 1.34
CA PRO A 305 -34.25 6.03 2.72
C PRO A 305 -32.97 5.20 2.86
N VAL A 306 -31.82 5.80 2.56
CA VAL A 306 -30.51 5.16 2.68
C VAL A 306 -29.62 5.99 3.59
N ARG A 307 -29.11 5.41 4.68
CA ARG A 307 -28.13 6.07 5.55
C ARG A 307 -27.06 5.09 6.00
N ILE A 308 -25.85 5.59 6.18
CA ILE A 308 -24.72 4.81 6.66
C ILE A 308 -23.99 5.61 7.74
N GLY A 309 -23.45 4.93 8.74
CA GLY A 309 -22.65 5.54 9.79
C GLY A 309 -21.55 4.60 10.25
N MET A 310 -20.37 5.16 10.52
CA MET A 310 -19.22 4.38 10.99
C MET A 310 -19.12 4.45 12.50
N ASP A 311 -18.93 3.29 13.13
CA ASP A 311 -18.45 3.23 14.51
C ASP A 311 -16.91 3.22 14.52
N MET A 312 -16.31 2.60 13.50
CA MET A 312 -14.86 2.45 13.39
C MET A 312 -14.38 2.23 11.95
N VAL A 313 -13.26 2.86 11.64
CA VAL A 313 -12.42 2.53 10.48
C VAL A 313 -11.00 2.42 11.02
N ALA A 314 -10.36 1.26 10.88
CA ALA A 314 -9.03 1.02 11.41
C ALA A 314 -8.12 0.42 10.34
N GLU A 315 -6.93 0.98 10.20
CA GLU A 315 -5.87 0.38 9.39
C GLU A 315 -5.14 -0.68 10.22
N ILE A 316 -5.07 -1.89 9.69
CA ILE A 316 -4.54 -3.05 10.41
C ILE A 316 -3.04 -3.20 10.12
N PRO A 317 -2.17 -3.19 11.15
CA PRO A 317 -0.75 -3.46 10.98
C PRO A 317 -0.53 -4.84 10.34
N GLY A 318 0.27 -4.90 9.27
CA GLY A 318 0.46 -6.14 8.49
C GLY A 318 -0.44 -6.24 7.25
N GLY A 319 -1.41 -5.33 7.09
CA GLY A 319 -2.16 -5.12 5.86
C GLY A 319 -3.68 -5.15 6.06
N GLY A 320 -4.39 -4.28 5.34
CA GLY A 320 -5.84 -4.25 5.25
C GLY A 320 -6.52 -3.19 6.11
N ILE A 321 -7.84 -3.06 5.93
CA ILE A 321 -8.69 -2.11 6.67
C ILE A 321 -9.87 -2.85 7.28
N LEU A 322 -10.12 -2.59 8.56
CA LEU A 322 -11.32 -3.00 9.27
C LEU A 322 -12.33 -1.86 9.26
N VAL A 323 -13.54 -2.13 8.78
CA VAL A 323 -14.69 -1.22 8.85
C VAL A 323 -15.78 -1.85 9.70
N ALA A 324 -16.28 -1.06 10.65
CA ALA A 324 -17.44 -1.42 11.47
C ALA A 324 -18.38 -0.22 11.56
N GLY A 325 -19.66 -0.47 11.36
CA GLY A 325 -20.66 0.58 11.33
C GLY A 325 -22.06 0.01 11.19
N TRP A 326 -22.96 0.84 10.70
CA TRP A 326 -24.32 0.46 10.38
C TRP A 326 -24.75 1.06 9.05
N MET A 327 -25.69 0.39 8.39
CA MET A 327 -26.32 0.83 7.17
C MET A 327 -27.80 0.50 7.18
N LEU A 328 -28.61 1.53 6.93
CA LEU A 328 -30.05 1.46 6.72
C LEU A 328 -30.34 1.55 5.22
N ASP A 329 -31.01 0.53 4.71
CA ASP A 329 -31.60 0.48 3.38
C ASP A 329 -32.82 -0.47 3.40
N PRO A 330 -33.94 -0.06 4.02
CA PRO A 330 -35.10 -0.92 4.19
C PRO A 330 -35.82 -1.25 2.88
N GLU A 331 -35.63 -0.44 1.84
CA GLU A 331 -36.29 -0.58 0.54
C GLU A 331 -35.37 -1.21 -0.53
N GLY A 332 -34.10 -1.45 -0.23
CA GLY A 332 -33.15 -2.10 -1.14
C GLY A 332 -32.72 -1.21 -2.32
N HIS A 333 -32.51 0.08 -2.08
CA HIS A 333 -32.06 1.05 -3.10
C HIS A 333 -30.58 0.91 -3.45
N VAL A 334 -29.77 0.25 -2.61
CA VAL A 334 -28.33 0.16 -2.80
C VAL A 334 -27.95 -1.10 -3.57
N ASP A 335 -27.43 -0.90 -4.77
CA ASP A 335 -27.01 -1.99 -5.67
C ASP A 335 -25.64 -2.55 -5.29
N SER A 336 -24.74 -1.69 -4.79
CA SER A 336 -23.41 -2.09 -4.32
C SER A 336 -22.80 -1.07 -3.37
N LEU A 337 -21.90 -1.54 -2.51
CA LEU A 337 -21.09 -0.73 -1.61
C LEU A 337 -19.62 -1.13 -1.77
N THR A 338 -18.82 -0.21 -2.29
CA THR A 338 -17.41 -0.43 -2.63
C THR A 338 -16.51 0.42 -1.75
N LEU A 339 -15.55 -0.20 -1.06
CA LEU A 339 -14.47 0.51 -0.38
C LEU A 339 -13.40 0.92 -1.40
N ARG A 340 -13.03 2.20 -1.39
CA ARG A 340 -11.93 2.78 -2.17
C ARG A 340 -10.77 3.17 -1.27
N THR A 341 -9.58 2.71 -1.62
CA THR A 341 -8.33 2.97 -0.90
C THR A 341 -7.24 3.29 -1.91
N GLY A 342 -7.07 4.57 -2.25
CA GLY A 342 -6.21 4.96 -3.36
C GLY A 342 -6.65 4.29 -4.67
N ALA A 343 -5.75 3.54 -5.32
CA ALA A 343 -6.04 2.86 -6.58
C ALA A 343 -6.80 1.52 -6.42
N THR A 344 -6.92 0.99 -5.20
CA THR A 344 -7.61 -0.27 -4.95
C THR A 344 -9.09 -0.07 -4.64
N GLN A 345 -9.91 -1.01 -5.12
CA GLN A 345 -11.34 -1.05 -4.85
C GLN A 345 -11.75 -2.46 -4.42
N GLN A 346 -12.66 -2.56 -3.45
CA GLN A 346 -13.24 -3.83 -3.05
C GLN A 346 -14.70 -3.67 -2.68
N ARG A 347 -15.55 -4.53 -3.24
CA ARG A 347 -16.96 -4.59 -2.90
C ARG A 347 -17.13 -5.24 -1.51
N ILE A 348 -17.78 -4.55 -0.58
CA ILE A 348 -17.89 -4.97 0.82
C ILE A 348 -19.25 -5.58 1.15
N ASP A 349 -20.31 -5.24 0.42
CA ASP A 349 -21.66 -5.77 0.67
C ASP A 349 -21.80 -7.27 0.39
N GLU A 350 -20.87 -7.85 -0.37
CA GLU A 350 -20.81 -9.30 -0.62
C GLU A 350 -20.13 -10.08 0.51
N THR A 351 -19.31 -9.42 1.33
CA THR A 351 -18.39 -10.10 2.27
C THR A 351 -18.60 -9.71 3.72
N TRP A 352 -19.25 -8.58 4.00
CA TRP A 352 -19.53 -8.12 5.36
C TRP A 352 -20.37 -9.12 6.17
N THR A 353 -20.25 -9.04 7.49
CA THR A 353 -21.13 -9.77 8.41
C THR A 353 -22.10 -8.79 9.06
N ARG A 354 -23.41 -9.04 8.90
CA ARG A 354 -24.46 -8.21 9.52
C ARG A 354 -24.57 -8.47 11.02
N LEU A 355 -24.76 -7.39 11.79
CA LEU A 355 -24.83 -7.41 13.25
C LEU A 355 -26.11 -6.71 13.74
N PRO A 356 -26.73 -7.20 14.84
CA PRO A 356 -27.91 -6.57 15.41
C PRO A 356 -27.57 -5.20 16.02
N ARG A 357 -28.37 -4.18 15.68
CA ARG A 357 -28.26 -2.77 16.06
C ARG A 357 -29.65 -2.15 16.23
N SER A 358 -30.35 -2.54 17.29
CA SER A 358 -31.68 -2.02 17.62
C SER A 358 -31.66 -0.53 18.00
N ASP A 359 -30.51 -0.03 18.47
CA ASP A 359 -30.24 1.39 18.70
C ASP A 359 -30.44 2.22 17.43
N VAL A 360 -29.97 1.70 16.29
CA VAL A 360 -30.11 2.36 14.98
C VAL A 360 -31.57 2.38 14.53
N SER A 361 -32.30 1.27 14.66
CA SER A 361 -33.72 1.21 14.34
C SER A 361 -34.52 2.24 15.15
N SER A 362 -34.24 2.32 16.45
CA SER A 362 -34.90 3.23 17.37
C SER A 362 -34.62 4.70 17.03
N ALA A 363 -33.39 5.01 16.62
CA ALA A 363 -32.99 6.38 16.26
C ALA A 363 -33.69 6.90 15.00
N PHE A 364 -33.98 6.03 14.03
CA PHE A 364 -34.56 6.41 12.74
C PHE A 364 -36.07 6.18 12.62
N GLN A 365 -36.72 5.53 13.59
CA GLN A 365 -38.15 5.21 13.53
C GLN A 365 -39.08 6.42 13.32
N HIS A 366 -38.66 7.62 13.75
CA HIS A 366 -39.41 8.87 13.61
C HIS A 366 -38.89 9.80 12.51
N ASN A 367 -37.83 9.42 11.80
CA ASN A 367 -37.30 10.20 10.69
C ASN A 367 -38.28 10.13 9.51
N SER A 368 -38.60 11.26 8.89
CA SER A 368 -39.59 11.32 7.79
C SER A 368 -39.25 10.44 6.59
N LEU A 369 -37.96 10.17 6.35
CA LEU A 369 -37.53 9.25 5.29
C LEU A 369 -37.67 7.78 5.71
N PHE A 370 -37.73 7.42 6.99
CA PHE A 370 -37.70 6.02 7.45
C PHE A 370 -38.97 5.59 8.19
N ALA A 371 -39.80 6.53 8.63
CA ALA A 371 -41.02 6.25 9.38
C ALA A 371 -41.95 5.31 8.62
N GLY A 372 -42.34 4.21 9.26
CA GLY A 372 -43.21 3.18 8.68
C GLY A 372 -42.54 2.24 7.67
N ARG A 373 -41.23 2.39 7.41
CA ARG A 373 -40.46 1.56 6.46
C ARG A 373 -39.52 0.56 7.13
N LEU A 374 -39.20 0.74 8.42
CA LEU A 374 -38.35 -0.18 9.18
C LEU A 374 -39.18 -1.37 9.71
N ASP A 375 -38.69 -2.60 9.51
CA ASP A 375 -39.27 -3.81 10.10
C ASP A 375 -38.81 -3.96 11.56
N PRO A 376 -39.70 -3.90 12.56
CA PRO A 376 -39.33 -4.01 13.98
C PRO A 376 -38.64 -5.34 14.34
N ALA A 377 -38.88 -6.39 13.56
CA ALA A 377 -38.28 -7.71 13.77
C ALA A 377 -36.86 -7.83 13.18
N ARG A 378 -36.47 -6.92 12.27
CA ARG A 378 -35.17 -6.92 11.62
C ARG A 378 -34.34 -5.73 12.09
N ASN A 379 -33.37 -6.02 12.94
CA ASN A 379 -32.45 -5.02 13.49
C ASN A 379 -31.01 -5.27 13.05
N ASP A 380 -30.78 -6.10 12.03
CA ASP A 380 -29.46 -6.44 11.50
C ASP A 380 -28.89 -5.30 10.63
N HIS A 381 -28.86 -4.09 11.18
CA HIS A 381 -28.39 -2.88 10.53
C HIS A 381 -26.88 -2.67 10.62
N GLY A 382 -26.23 -3.30 11.61
CA GLY A 382 -24.79 -3.23 11.79
C GLY A 382 -24.06 -4.06 10.75
N PHE A 383 -22.79 -3.73 10.50
CA PHE A 383 -21.90 -4.54 9.69
C PHE A 383 -20.47 -4.51 10.23
N LEU A 384 -19.73 -5.58 9.95
CA LEU A 384 -18.29 -5.71 10.15
C LEU A 384 -17.68 -6.25 8.86
N ALA A 385 -16.61 -5.64 8.39
CA ALA A 385 -15.81 -6.18 7.29
C ALA A 385 -14.32 -5.90 7.47
N PHE A 386 -13.50 -6.94 7.34
CA PHE A 386 -12.06 -6.81 7.18
C PHE A 386 -11.70 -6.99 5.70
N ILE A 387 -11.05 -5.98 5.13
CA ILE A 387 -10.63 -5.96 3.74
C ILE A 387 -9.12 -6.17 3.72
N PRO A 388 -8.62 -7.37 3.38
CA PRO A 388 -7.19 -7.62 3.27
C PRO A 388 -6.62 -6.88 2.06
N GLY A 389 -5.42 -6.34 2.20
CA GLY A 389 -4.75 -5.63 1.12
C GLY A 389 -3.50 -4.90 1.61
N PRO A 390 -2.70 -4.33 0.70
CA PRO A 390 -1.63 -3.43 1.13
C PRO A 390 -2.24 -2.30 1.97
N PRO A 391 -1.50 -1.78 2.98
CA PRO A 391 -1.90 -0.57 3.68
C PRO A 391 -2.25 0.52 2.66
N ALA A 392 -3.28 1.32 2.93
CA ALA A 392 -3.62 2.43 2.05
C ALA A 392 -2.36 3.29 1.88
N ALA A 393 -2.00 3.62 0.63
CA ALA A 393 -0.88 4.54 0.38
C ALA A 393 -1.12 5.79 1.25
N SER A 394 -0.08 6.20 2.00
CA SER A 394 -0.17 7.10 3.17
C SER A 394 -1.00 8.38 2.99
N ASP A 395 -1.23 8.86 1.76
CA ASP A 395 -1.86 10.15 1.47
C ASP A 395 -3.13 10.08 0.59
N GLY A 396 -3.61 8.88 0.23
CA GLY A 396 -4.82 8.74 -0.60
C GLY A 396 -6.13 8.83 0.23
N PRO A 397 -7.21 9.41 -0.30
CA PRO A 397 -8.51 9.38 0.37
C PRO A 397 -9.02 7.94 0.49
N VAL A 398 -9.70 7.66 1.61
CA VAL A 398 -10.41 6.40 1.84
C VAL A 398 -11.90 6.73 1.98
N TYR A 399 -12.74 6.03 1.22
CA TYR A 399 -14.17 6.33 1.17
C TYR A 399 -14.98 5.13 0.67
N PHE A 400 -16.28 5.14 0.91
CA PHE A 400 -17.21 4.25 0.24
C PHE A 400 -17.80 4.90 -1.01
N GLU A 401 -17.92 4.11 -2.07
CA GLU A 401 -18.76 4.37 -3.24
C GLU A 401 -20.01 3.49 -3.16
N MET A 402 -21.17 4.11 -3.26
CA MET A 402 -22.46 3.46 -3.14
C MET A 402 -23.25 3.69 -4.42
N ALA A 403 -23.53 2.62 -5.16
CA ALA A 403 -24.40 2.68 -6.32
C ALA A 403 -25.86 2.67 -5.86
N VAL A 404 -26.62 3.68 -6.28
CA VAL A 404 -28.03 3.89 -5.92
C VAL A 404 -28.81 4.17 -7.20
N GLY A 405 -29.30 3.11 -7.86
CA GLY A 405 -29.87 3.22 -9.20
C GLY A 405 -28.84 3.75 -10.20
N ASP A 406 -29.19 4.82 -10.92
CA ASP A 406 -28.29 5.44 -11.91
C ASP A 406 -27.23 6.39 -11.31
N ASN A 407 -27.26 6.62 -9.98
CA ASN A 407 -26.38 7.57 -9.31
C ASN A 407 -25.34 6.86 -8.43
N VAL A 408 -24.24 7.57 -8.14
CA VAL A 408 -23.24 7.16 -7.15
C VAL A 408 -23.23 8.16 -6.01
N ALA A 409 -23.32 7.65 -4.79
CA ALA A 409 -23.13 8.41 -3.56
C ALA A 409 -21.83 8.01 -2.87
N PHE A 410 -21.25 8.92 -2.10
CA PHE A 410 -19.95 8.78 -1.49
C PHE A 410 -20.00 9.02 0.01
N TYR A 411 -19.26 8.23 0.77
CA TYR A 411 -19.12 8.41 2.21
C TYR A 411 -17.64 8.42 2.60
N PRO A 412 -17.08 9.56 3.08
CA PRO A 412 -15.69 9.66 3.45
C PRO A 412 -15.37 8.83 4.70
N LEU A 413 -14.21 8.20 4.72
CA LEU A 413 -13.72 7.39 5.84
C LEU A 413 -12.40 7.97 6.36
N THR A 414 -12.23 7.94 7.68
CA THR A 414 -10.98 8.38 8.33
C THR A 414 -10.37 7.20 9.08
N PRO A 415 -9.47 6.41 8.45
CA PRO A 415 -8.86 5.27 9.11
C PRO A 415 -7.99 5.68 10.29
N LEU A 416 -8.25 5.08 11.45
CA LEU A 416 -7.37 5.14 12.61
C LEU A 416 -6.10 4.33 12.33
N ARG A 417 -4.94 4.99 12.43
CA ARG A 417 -3.62 4.36 12.23
C ARG A 417 -2.98 3.97 13.54
N GLY A 418 -2.10 2.96 13.50
CA GLY A 418 -1.29 2.56 14.65
C GLY A 418 -2.09 1.95 15.79
N MET A 419 -3.23 1.32 15.50
CA MET A 419 -4.07 0.70 16.52
C MET A 419 -3.33 -0.48 17.15
N SER A 420 -3.25 -0.51 18.48
CA SER A 420 -2.67 -1.64 19.21
C SER A 420 -3.62 -2.84 19.20
N ARG A 421 -3.06 -4.05 19.29
CA ARG A 421 -3.84 -5.30 19.41
C ARG A 421 -4.83 -5.26 20.58
N ARG A 422 -4.40 -4.73 21.74
CA ARG A 422 -5.28 -4.51 22.91
C ARG A 422 -6.46 -3.59 22.60
N SER A 423 -6.27 -2.58 21.74
CA SER A 423 -7.38 -1.71 21.33
C SER A 423 -8.39 -2.49 20.48
N LEU A 424 -7.91 -3.30 19.54
CA LEU A 424 -8.75 -4.18 18.71
C LEU A 424 -9.52 -5.22 19.56
N GLU A 425 -8.87 -5.83 20.55
CA GLU A 425 -9.51 -6.77 21.49
C GLU A 425 -10.69 -6.13 22.24
N ARG A 426 -10.53 -4.89 22.71
CA ARG A 426 -11.61 -4.13 23.36
C ARG A 426 -12.76 -3.83 22.39
N LEU A 427 -12.45 -3.65 21.10
CA LEU A 427 -13.42 -3.35 20.06
C LEU A 427 -14.24 -4.57 19.62
N ILE A 428 -13.64 -5.77 19.67
CA ILE A 428 -14.34 -7.03 19.37
C ILE A 428 -15.10 -7.59 20.60
N SER A 429 -14.76 -7.15 21.81
CA SER A 429 -15.37 -7.57 23.07
C SER A 429 -16.91 -7.49 23.15
N PRO A 430 -17.61 -6.55 22.47
CA PRO A 430 -19.08 -6.49 22.50
C PRO A 430 -19.77 -7.62 21.72
N LEU A 431 -19.05 -8.38 20.88
CA LEU A 431 -19.63 -9.50 20.14
C LEU A 431 -19.93 -10.65 21.10
N ASP A 432 -21.20 -11.07 21.20
CA ASP A 432 -21.54 -12.28 21.96
C ASP A 432 -21.06 -13.53 21.19
N PRO A 433 -20.03 -14.24 21.71
CA PRO A 433 -19.43 -15.37 21.01
C PRO A 433 -20.39 -16.56 20.84
N ARG A 434 -21.57 -16.55 21.49
CA ARG A 434 -22.59 -17.61 21.38
C ARG A 434 -23.51 -17.42 20.17
N THR A 435 -23.48 -16.26 19.52
CA THR A 435 -24.34 -15.97 18.36
C THR A 435 -23.74 -16.51 17.06
N ALA A 436 -24.60 -16.92 16.11
CA ALA A 436 -24.16 -17.35 14.78
C ALA A 436 -23.45 -16.21 14.02
N ALA A 437 -23.90 -14.96 14.20
CA ALA A 437 -23.27 -13.78 13.62
C ALA A 437 -21.82 -13.59 14.12
N ALA A 438 -21.55 -13.82 15.40
CA ALA A 438 -20.19 -13.79 15.93
C ALA A 438 -19.31 -14.89 15.30
N GLY A 439 -19.84 -16.10 15.11
CA GLY A 439 -19.12 -17.18 14.40
C GLY A 439 -18.70 -16.75 12.99
N ALA A 440 -19.64 -16.20 12.20
CA ALA A 440 -19.35 -15.71 10.85
C ALA A 440 -18.38 -14.51 10.86
N ALA A 441 -18.48 -13.62 11.85
CA ALA A 441 -17.56 -12.49 12.02
C ALA A 441 -16.13 -12.96 12.33
N ILE A 442 -15.99 -13.98 13.17
CA ILE A 442 -14.69 -14.60 13.47
C ILE A 442 -14.08 -15.19 12.21
N GLU A 443 -14.84 -16.05 11.52
CA GLU A 443 -14.33 -16.79 10.37
C GLU A 443 -13.93 -15.88 9.20
N ARG A 444 -14.75 -14.86 8.91
CA ARG A 444 -14.58 -14.01 7.73
C ARG A 444 -13.70 -12.79 7.97
N HIS A 445 -13.71 -12.24 9.20
CA HIS A 445 -13.10 -10.94 9.47
C HIS A 445 -12.04 -10.99 10.56
N ILE A 446 -12.39 -11.41 11.78
CA ILE A 446 -11.49 -11.29 12.93
C ILE A 446 -10.31 -12.27 12.83
N GLY A 447 -10.56 -13.53 12.45
CA GLY A 447 -9.53 -14.53 12.25
C GLY A 447 -8.50 -14.13 11.19
N PRO A 448 -8.92 -13.83 9.95
CA PRO A 448 -8.02 -13.33 8.92
C PRO A 448 -7.25 -12.06 9.32
N MET A 449 -7.92 -11.12 10.00
CA MET A 449 -7.28 -9.92 10.56
C MET A 449 -6.18 -10.27 11.56
N MET A 450 -6.45 -11.18 12.52
CA MET A 450 -5.45 -11.61 13.50
C MET A 450 -4.29 -12.38 12.86
N GLN A 451 -4.53 -13.10 11.76
CA GLN A 451 -3.45 -13.74 10.99
C GLN A 451 -2.56 -12.72 10.27
N ALA A 452 -3.14 -11.63 9.76
CA ALA A 452 -2.37 -10.52 9.19
C ALA A 452 -1.55 -9.77 10.26
N MET A 453 -2.06 -9.74 11.50
CA MET A 453 -1.40 -9.09 12.65
C MET A 453 -0.45 -10.04 13.39
N ALA A 454 0.81 -10.11 12.96
CA ALA A 454 1.85 -10.70 13.80
C ALA A 454 2.13 -9.77 15.00
N ALA A 455 2.06 -10.30 16.23
CA ALA A 455 2.59 -9.58 17.39
C ALA A 455 4.11 -9.34 17.18
N PRO A 456 4.64 -8.19 17.64
CA PRO A 456 6.08 -7.97 17.64
C PRO A 456 6.77 -9.04 18.48
N ALA A 457 8.02 -9.37 18.14
CA ALA A 457 8.84 -10.24 18.97
C ALA A 457 8.97 -9.65 20.38
N PRO A 458 8.93 -10.46 21.45
CA PRO A 458 9.35 -10.01 22.76
C PRO A 458 10.79 -9.51 22.69
N ALA A 459 11.01 -8.30 23.16
CA ALA A 459 12.31 -7.66 23.15
C ALA A 459 12.74 -7.29 24.58
N VAL A 460 13.78 -7.96 25.05
CA VAL A 460 14.38 -7.71 26.36
C VAL A 460 14.88 -6.28 26.43
N THR A 461 14.38 -5.52 27.41
CA THR A 461 14.70 -4.10 27.59
C THR A 461 15.47 -3.87 28.88
N GLU A 462 15.07 -4.56 29.95
CA GLU A 462 15.68 -4.46 31.28
C GLU A 462 16.11 -5.84 31.76
N ILE A 463 17.27 -5.92 32.41
CA ILE A 463 17.78 -7.13 33.06
C ILE A 463 18.38 -6.73 34.41
N ARG A 464 18.03 -7.47 35.47
CA ARG A 464 18.68 -7.38 36.78
C ARG A 464 19.03 -8.76 37.30
N ASP A 465 20.28 -8.89 37.73
CA ASP A 465 20.83 -10.14 38.27
C ASP A 465 21.01 -10.03 39.78
N PHE A 466 20.55 -11.05 40.49
CA PHE A 466 20.68 -11.23 41.93
C PHE A 466 21.33 -12.59 42.19
N ASP A 467 22.66 -12.57 42.36
CA ASP A 467 23.52 -13.76 42.49
C ASP A 467 23.33 -14.79 41.35
N PHE A 468 22.85 -14.32 40.19
CA PHE A 468 22.58 -15.16 39.03
C PHE A 468 23.83 -15.41 38.20
N ASP A 469 24.08 -16.68 37.90
CA ASP A 469 25.09 -17.12 36.92
C ASP A 469 24.62 -18.42 36.27
N ASP A 470 24.50 -18.42 34.94
CA ASP A 470 24.13 -19.57 34.12
C ASP A 470 25.26 -20.05 33.19
N SER A 471 26.48 -19.54 33.36
CA SER A 471 27.62 -19.83 32.49
C SER A 471 28.06 -21.30 32.52
N GLU A 472 28.00 -21.94 33.70
CA GLU A 472 28.27 -23.37 33.89
C GLU A 472 26.99 -24.20 34.05
N ALA A 473 25.82 -23.56 34.01
CA ALA A 473 24.55 -24.24 34.25
C ALA A 473 24.03 -24.90 32.97
N GLY A 474 24.01 -26.23 32.94
CA GLY A 474 23.36 -26.99 31.85
C GLY A 474 21.84 -26.80 31.79
N ARG A 475 21.24 -26.19 32.84
CA ARG A 475 19.79 -26.01 32.98
C ARG A 475 19.40 -24.75 33.75
N ALA A 476 18.21 -24.22 33.48
CA ALA A 476 17.63 -23.10 34.20
C ALA A 476 16.11 -23.27 34.40
N LEU A 477 15.59 -22.75 35.51
CA LEU A 477 14.17 -22.58 35.75
C LEU A 477 13.73 -21.22 35.21
N VAL A 478 12.72 -21.22 34.34
CA VAL A 478 12.18 -20.02 33.71
C VAL A 478 10.74 -19.81 34.15
N ILE A 479 10.50 -18.70 34.84
CA ILE A 479 9.21 -18.25 35.31
C ILE A 479 8.67 -17.21 34.32
N GLY A 480 7.56 -17.54 33.67
CA GLY A 480 6.85 -16.65 32.75
C GLY A 480 5.74 -15.93 33.49
N ALA A 481 5.96 -14.65 33.82
CA ALA A 481 5.02 -13.82 34.54
C ALA A 481 4.15 -12.98 33.60
N GLY A 482 2.88 -12.80 33.98
CA GLY A 482 1.98 -11.86 33.34
C GLY A 482 2.12 -10.44 33.91
N ILE A 483 1.09 -9.61 33.69
CA ILE A 483 0.99 -8.30 34.33
C ILE A 483 0.60 -8.38 35.80
N ASP A 484 0.04 -9.53 36.23
CA ASP A 484 -0.27 -9.78 37.62
C ASP A 484 1.02 -10.10 38.39
N VAL A 485 1.48 -9.10 39.14
CA VAL A 485 2.71 -9.17 39.93
C VAL A 485 2.56 -10.15 41.11
N GLU A 486 1.34 -10.33 41.64
CA GLU A 486 1.12 -11.15 42.83
C GLU A 486 1.40 -12.63 42.53
N GLU A 487 0.98 -13.13 41.37
CA GLU A 487 1.26 -14.49 40.93
C GLU A 487 2.78 -14.76 40.88
N ALA A 488 3.54 -13.83 40.30
CA ALA A 488 4.99 -13.96 40.20
C ALA A 488 5.66 -13.94 41.58
N ALA A 489 5.22 -13.03 42.46
CA ALA A 489 5.75 -12.93 43.82
C ALA A 489 5.45 -14.17 44.67
N VAL A 490 4.24 -14.72 44.58
CA VAL A 490 3.83 -15.95 45.28
C VAL A 490 4.62 -17.15 44.75
N THR A 491 4.70 -17.33 43.44
CA THR A 491 5.48 -18.40 42.83
C THR A 491 6.94 -18.32 43.26
N LEU A 492 7.57 -17.13 43.18
CA LEU A 492 8.97 -16.95 43.57
C LEU A 492 9.21 -17.21 45.06
N SER A 493 8.29 -16.78 45.93
CA SER A 493 8.37 -17.02 47.38
C SER A 493 8.31 -18.50 47.73
N LEU A 494 7.42 -19.26 47.09
CA LEU A 494 7.30 -20.70 47.31
C LEU A 494 8.52 -21.46 46.78
N LEU A 495 9.02 -21.06 45.61
CA LEU A 495 10.24 -21.64 45.05
C LEU A 495 11.47 -21.30 45.89
N ALA A 496 11.52 -20.14 46.54
CA ALA A 496 12.63 -19.79 47.45
C ALA A 496 12.75 -20.73 48.66
N LEU A 497 11.67 -21.41 49.02
CA LEU A 497 11.62 -22.40 50.09
C LEU A 497 11.94 -23.83 49.62
N ASP A 498 11.93 -24.08 48.31
CA ASP A 498 12.21 -25.39 47.73
C ASP A 498 13.73 -25.68 47.74
N ALA A 499 14.12 -26.88 48.16
CA ALA A 499 15.52 -27.27 48.19
C ALA A 499 16.12 -27.48 46.79
N GLU A 500 15.31 -27.87 45.80
CA GLU A 500 15.77 -28.13 44.42
C GLU A 500 16.11 -26.85 43.64
N THR A 501 15.58 -25.71 44.06
CA THR A 501 15.74 -24.41 43.39
C THR A 501 16.91 -23.60 43.93
N LYS A 502 17.43 -23.94 45.12
CA LYS A 502 18.43 -23.13 45.83
C LYS A 502 19.70 -22.85 45.01
N GLU A 503 20.21 -23.87 44.35
CA GLU A 503 21.42 -23.76 43.50
C GLU A 503 21.09 -23.61 42.01
N MET A 504 19.80 -23.66 41.64
CA MET A 504 19.34 -23.57 40.27
C MET A 504 19.32 -22.11 39.83
N PRO A 505 19.82 -21.75 38.63
CA PRO A 505 19.56 -20.45 38.05
C PRO A 505 18.07 -20.29 37.75
N ILE A 506 17.46 -19.23 38.28
CA ILE A 506 16.05 -18.89 38.08
C ILE A 506 15.97 -17.62 37.25
N ILE A 507 15.14 -17.62 36.23
CA ILE A 507 14.89 -16.45 35.38
C ILE A 507 13.41 -16.11 35.49
N VAL A 508 13.09 -14.89 35.91
CA VAL A 508 11.72 -14.36 35.92
C VAL A 508 11.59 -13.38 34.77
N ALA A 509 10.84 -13.73 33.74
CA ALA A 509 10.53 -12.84 32.63
C ALA A 509 9.11 -12.31 32.75
N ALA A 510 8.96 -11.01 32.62
CA ALA A 510 7.68 -10.31 32.76
C ALA A 510 7.56 -9.19 31.71
N PRO A 511 6.32 -8.68 31.47
CA PRO A 511 6.14 -7.41 30.79
C PRO A 511 6.94 -6.30 31.48
N LEU A 512 7.47 -5.37 30.70
CA LEU A 512 8.25 -4.23 31.20
C LEU A 512 7.50 -3.46 32.30
N GLU A 513 6.17 -3.37 32.20
CA GLU A 513 5.31 -2.69 33.17
C GLU A 513 5.29 -3.35 34.56
N ALA A 514 5.55 -4.65 34.65
CA ALA A 514 5.59 -5.40 35.91
C ALA A 514 7.00 -5.48 36.53
N PHE A 515 8.03 -5.08 35.78
CA PHE A 515 9.43 -5.26 36.14
C PHE A 515 9.81 -4.60 37.47
N ASP A 516 9.45 -3.33 37.65
CA ASP A 516 9.81 -2.55 38.86
C ASP A 516 9.13 -3.06 40.14
N SER A 517 8.05 -3.83 40.00
CA SER A 517 7.36 -4.44 41.13
C SER A 517 7.93 -5.82 41.48
N ILE A 518 8.35 -6.60 40.47
CA ILE A 518 8.89 -7.95 40.66
C ILE A 518 10.36 -7.91 41.11
N ALA A 519 11.18 -7.01 40.55
CA ALA A 519 12.62 -6.99 40.79
C ALA A 519 13.01 -6.76 42.28
N PRO A 520 12.39 -5.84 43.04
CA PRO A 520 12.71 -5.66 44.45
C PRO A 520 12.39 -6.89 45.31
N GLU A 521 11.30 -7.59 44.98
CA GLU A 521 10.91 -8.82 45.69
C GLU A 521 11.90 -9.96 45.40
N ALA A 522 12.34 -10.09 44.14
CA ALA A 522 13.39 -11.05 43.78
C ALA A 522 14.72 -10.76 44.49
N GLU A 523 15.13 -9.48 44.60
CA GLU A 523 16.31 -9.08 45.36
C GLU A 523 16.20 -9.46 46.84
N ARG A 524 15.03 -9.21 47.45
CA ARG A 524 14.75 -9.55 48.84
C ARG A 524 14.85 -11.05 49.08
N LEU A 525 14.23 -11.85 48.21
CA LEU A 525 14.23 -13.31 48.31
C LEU A 525 15.62 -13.90 48.04
N SER A 526 16.37 -13.37 47.07
CA SER A 526 17.76 -13.76 46.81
C SER A 526 18.65 -13.51 48.04
N ARG A 527 18.61 -12.32 48.63
CA ARG A 527 19.38 -12.00 49.85
C ARG A 527 19.01 -12.86 51.06
N PHE A 528 17.73 -13.19 51.22
CA PHE A 528 17.25 -13.89 52.41
C PHE A 528 17.39 -15.41 52.30
N TYR A 529 17.02 -16.00 51.15
CA TYR A 529 17.01 -17.45 50.93
C TYR A 529 18.24 -17.96 50.16
N GLY A 530 19.01 -17.08 49.52
CA GLY A 530 20.19 -17.43 48.74
C GLY A 530 19.86 -18.00 47.36
N ILE A 531 18.68 -17.71 46.81
CA ILE A 531 18.32 -18.12 45.44
C ILE A 531 19.02 -17.24 44.40
N LYS A 532 19.36 -17.85 43.26
CA LYS A 532 20.07 -17.21 42.14
C LYS A 532 19.07 -16.77 41.08
N VAL A 533 18.75 -15.48 41.02
CA VAL A 533 17.62 -14.98 40.23
C VAL A 533 18.02 -13.88 39.26
N ARG A 534 17.65 -14.02 38.00
CA ARG A 534 17.62 -12.96 36.99
C ARG A 534 16.19 -12.51 36.77
N VAL A 535 15.92 -11.21 36.80
CA VAL A 535 14.63 -10.63 36.43
C VAL A 535 14.77 -9.89 35.11
N ILE A 536 13.82 -10.11 34.20
CA ILE A 536 13.80 -9.56 32.84
C ILE A 536 12.50 -8.79 32.64
N GLY A 537 12.65 -7.54 32.20
CA GLY A 537 11.55 -6.71 31.70
C GLY A 537 11.61 -6.65 30.18
N ALA A 538 10.57 -7.12 29.51
CA ALA A 538 10.52 -7.14 28.05
C ALA A 538 9.29 -6.42 27.50
N THR A 539 9.47 -5.74 26.37
CA THR A 539 8.34 -5.21 25.58
C THR A 539 7.75 -6.32 24.72
N GLY A 540 6.47 -6.19 24.35
CA GLY A 540 5.81 -7.17 23.48
C GLY A 540 5.35 -8.46 24.17
N VAL A 541 5.52 -8.58 25.49
CA VAL A 541 5.02 -9.73 26.28
C VAL A 541 3.52 -9.59 26.51
N GLN A 542 2.73 -10.53 25.98
CA GLN A 542 1.27 -10.56 26.17
C GLN A 542 0.82 -11.74 27.03
N ASP A 543 1.56 -12.84 27.00
CA ASP A 543 1.31 -14.04 27.80
C ASP A 543 2.61 -14.72 28.27
N ALA A 544 2.48 -15.82 29.03
CA ALA A 544 3.60 -16.57 29.55
C ALA A 544 4.52 -17.16 28.46
N CYS A 545 3.99 -17.50 27.27
CA CYS A 545 4.83 -18.01 26.18
C CYS A 545 5.76 -16.92 25.64
N ASP A 546 5.25 -15.68 25.51
CA ASP A 546 6.07 -14.54 25.11
C ASP A 546 7.13 -14.23 26.17
N ALA A 547 6.80 -14.37 27.45
CA ALA A 547 7.75 -14.24 28.55
C ALA A 547 8.84 -15.34 28.49
N PHE A 548 8.47 -16.59 28.20
CA PHE A 548 9.44 -17.67 27.97
C PHE A 548 10.34 -17.35 26.77
N GLU A 549 9.81 -16.83 25.66
CA GLU A 549 10.61 -16.43 24.51
C GLU A 549 11.62 -15.33 24.86
N ALA A 550 11.22 -14.32 25.65
CA ALA A 550 12.13 -13.30 26.16
C ALA A 550 13.23 -13.91 27.07
N ALA A 551 12.88 -14.84 27.94
CA ALA A 551 13.84 -15.52 28.81
C ALA A 551 14.84 -16.39 28.03
N ILE A 552 14.39 -17.09 26.98
CA ILE A 552 15.25 -17.90 26.11
C ILE A 552 16.36 -17.04 25.48
N GLN A 553 16.07 -15.78 25.13
CA GLN A 553 17.05 -14.84 24.58
C GLN A 553 18.11 -14.40 25.60
N ALA A 554 17.79 -14.50 26.90
CA ALA A 554 18.61 -14.00 27.99
C ALA A 554 19.29 -15.11 28.81
N THR A 555 19.35 -16.34 28.29
CA THR A 555 20.01 -17.47 28.96
C THR A 555 20.87 -18.29 28.02
N LYS A 556 21.93 -18.88 28.57
CA LYS A 556 22.80 -19.83 27.88
C LYS A 556 22.44 -21.29 28.17
N ALA A 557 21.57 -21.54 29.16
CA ALA A 557 21.16 -22.88 29.52
C ALA A 557 20.60 -23.67 28.32
N GLU A 558 21.00 -24.93 28.21
CA GLU A 558 20.55 -25.83 27.12
C GLU A 558 19.20 -26.46 27.45
N THR A 559 18.97 -26.81 28.72
CA THR A 559 17.71 -27.38 29.21
C THR A 559 16.92 -26.34 29.99
N LEU A 560 15.66 -26.13 29.63
CA LEU A 560 14.79 -25.14 30.25
C LEU A 560 13.63 -25.83 30.94
N ILE A 561 13.36 -25.43 32.18
CA ILE A 561 12.13 -25.79 32.89
C ILE A 561 11.24 -24.56 32.86
N PHE A 562 10.18 -24.60 32.07
CA PHE A 562 9.17 -23.55 32.04
C PHE A 562 8.19 -23.74 33.18
N LEU A 563 7.83 -22.62 33.82
CA LEU A 563 6.79 -22.53 34.83
C LEU A 563 6.06 -21.21 34.64
N ALA A 564 4.76 -21.24 34.34
CA ALA A 564 3.96 -20.04 34.33
C ALA A 564 3.76 -19.54 35.77
N ALA A 565 3.82 -18.23 35.99
CA ALA A 565 3.43 -17.65 37.28
C ALA A 565 2.00 -18.08 37.64
N GLY A 566 1.74 -18.34 38.92
CA GLY A 566 0.47 -18.89 39.40
C GLY A 566 0.34 -20.42 39.31
N VAL A 567 1.24 -21.11 38.61
CA VAL A 567 1.35 -22.58 38.63
C VAL A 567 2.32 -23.01 39.72
N LEU A 568 1.85 -23.83 40.66
CA LEU A 568 2.58 -24.17 41.88
C LEU A 568 2.79 -25.69 42.00
N PRO A 569 3.99 -26.13 42.43
CA PRO A 569 4.24 -27.55 42.66
C PRO A 569 3.49 -28.04 43.89
N ARG A 570 2.94 -29.27 43.83
CA ARG A 570 2.29 -29.90 44.99
C ARG A 570 3.21 -30.70 45.89
N GLN A 571 4.34 -31.14 45.34
CA GLN A 571 5.20 -32.12 45.96
C GLN A 571 6.66 -31.71 45.74
N ALA A 572 7.51 -31.93 46.74
CA ALA A 572 8.95 -31.78 46.60
C ALA A 572 9.51 -32.85 45.64
N GLY A 573 10.64 -32.59 44.98
CA GLY A 573 11.23 -33.53 44.02
C GLY A 573 10.60 -33.47 42.62
N TRP A 574 9.76 -32.46 42.35
CA TRP A 574 9.07 -32.30 41.07
C TRP A 574 10.05 -31.98 39.94
N ILE A 575 11.09 -31.20 40.20
CA ILE A 575 12.14 -30.87 39.22
C ILE A 575 12.92 -32.14 38.86
N SER A 576 13.48 -32.83 39.86
CA SER A 576 14.23 -34.07 39.65
C SER A 576 13.40 -35.14 38.93
N SER A 577 12.09 -35.19 39.17
CA SER A 577 11.18 -36.13 38.52
C SER A 577 10.98 -35.79 37.04
N LEU A 578 10.74 -34.52 36.69
CA LEU A 578 10.70 -34.04 35.31
C LEU A 578 12.01 -34.31 34.58
N GLU A 579 13.15 -34.00 35.21
CA GLU A 579 14.48 -34.20 34.64
C GLU A 579 14.81 -35.67 34.39
N ARG A 580 14.44 -36.56 35.32
CA ARG A 580 14.62 -38.00 35.14
C ARG A 580 13.80 -38.49 33.96
N ALA A 581 12.54 -38.07 33.83
CA ALA A 581 11.71 -38.42 32.68
C ALA A 581 12.29 -37.87 31.36
N TYR A 582 12.79 -36.63 31.37
CA TYR A 582 13.43 -35.99 30.23
C TYR A 582 14.71 -36.70 29.78
N ARG A 583 15.59 -37.06 30.73
CA ARG A 583 16.81 -37.83 30.46
C ARG A 583 16.52 -39.24 29.97
N ASN A 584 15.49 -39.90 30.50
CA ASN A 584 15.05 -41.22 30.02
C ASN A 584 14.58 -41.19 28.55
N ARG A 585 14.21 -40.02 28.03
CA ARG A 585 13.90 -39.77 26.62
C ARG A 585 15.09 -39.19 25.84
N GLY A 586 16.31 -39.27 26.39
CA GLY A 586 17.53 -38.79 25.77
C GLY A 586 17.59 -37.28 25.57
N GLY A 587 16.83 -36.51 26.35
CA GLY A 587 16.74 -35.05 26.19
C GLY A 587 15.97 -34.59 24.93
N LYS A 588 15.33 -35.53 24.22
CA LYS A 588 14.62 -35.27 22.96
C LYS A 588 13.11 -35.39 23.12
N ALA A 589 12.56 -34.84 24.19
CA ALA A 589 11.12 -34.75 24.40
C ALA A 589 10.77 -33.52 25.23
N LEU A 590 9.56 -33.01 25.04
CA LEU A 590 8.95 -32.07 26.00
C LEU A 590 8.21 -32.89 27.06
N ILE A 591 8.50 -32.68 28.35
CA ILE A 591 7.81 -33.40 29.43
C ILE A 591 6.96 -32.42 30.24
N SER A 592 5.67 -32.70 30.38
CA SER A 592 4.72 -31.90 31.17
C SER A 592 4.09 -32.72 32.28
N PRO A 593 3.89 -32.15 33.48
CA PRO A 593 3.19 -32.80 34.58
C PRO A 593 1.67 -32.77 34.39
N THR A 594 0.95 -33.41 35.31
CA THR A 594 -0.49 -33.18 35.50
C THR A 594 -0.72 -31.82 36.15
N ILE A 595 -1.67 -31.03 35.64
CA ILE A 595 -2.09 -29.77 36.27
C ILE A 595 -3.50 -29.96 36.81
N LEU A 596 -3.70 -29.56 38.06
CA LEU A 596 -4.97 -29.64 38.77
C LEU A 596 -5.51 -28.24 39.04
N TYR A 597 -6.83 -28.13 39.11
CA TYR A 597 -7.49 -26.99 39.73
C TYR A 597 -7.35 -27.06 41.27
N GLU A 598 -7.68 -25.97 41.93
CA GLU A 598 -7.69 -25.83 43.40
C GLU A 598 -8.60 -26.84 44.11
N ASP A 599 -9.66 -27.32 43.45
CA ASP A 599 -10.57 -28.35 43.96
C ASP A 599 -10.04 -29.79 43.77
N ASN A 600 -8.80 -29.95 43.27
CA ASN A 600 -8.17 -31.22 42.89
C ASN A 600 -8.78 -31.93 41.68
N SER A 601 -9.65 -31.26 40.92
CA SER A 601 -10.04 -31.74 39.60
C SER A 601 -8.92 -31.48 38.58
N ILE A 602 -8.89 -32.28 37.51
CA ILE A 602 -7.85 -32.20 36.49
C ILE A 602 -8.12 -30.97 35.61
N ARG A 603 -7.10 -30.12 35.48
CA ARG A 603 -7.04 -29.01 34.51
C ARG A 603 -6.33 -29.43 33.23
N PHE A 604 -5.30 -30.27 33.34
CA PHE A 604 -4.56 -30.80 32.20
C PHE A 604 -3.97 -32.18 32.51
N ALA A 605 -4.17 -33.13 31.60
CA ALA A 605 -3.59 -34.48 31.62
C ALA A 605 -3.22 -34.95 30.19
N GLY A 606 -2.56 -34.07 29.44
CA GLY A 606 -2.17 -34.31 28.05
C GLY A 606 -3.25 -33.97 27.03
N THR A 607 -2.81 -33.50 25.86
CA THR A 607 -3.66 -33.33 24.68
C THR A 607 -3.53 -34.53 23.75
N TRP A 608 -4.66 -35.10 23.36
CA TRP A 608 -4.77 -36.35 22.61
C TRP A 608 -5.43 -36.12 21.26
N LEU A 609 -5.15 -37.00 20.30
CA LEU A 609 -5.95 -37.09 19.07
C LEU A 609 -7.21 -37.90 19.35
N ASP A 610 -8.37 -37.28 19.20
CA ASP A 610 -9.64 -37.99 19.07
C ASP A 610 -9.73 -38.59 17.66
N GLN A 611 -9.79 -39.91 17.56
CA GLN A 611 -9.82 -40.61 16.28
C GLN A 611 -11.20 -40.54 15.60
N GLU A 612 -12.28 -40.31 16.34
CA GLU A 612 -13.62 -40.21 15.77
C GLU A 612 -13.86 -38.82 15.19
N GLU A 613 -13.51 -37.79 15.95
CA GLU A 613 -13.68 -36.40 15.51
C GLU A 613 -12.49 -35.85 14.70
N GLN A 614 -11.36 -36.56 14.66
CA GLN A 614 -10.10 -36.10 14.06
C GLN A 614 -9.67 -34.73 14.59
N LYS A 615 -9.78 -34.55 15.92
CA LYS A 615 -9.47 -33.29 16.61
C LYS A 615 -8.59 -33.52 17.82
N LEU A 616 -7.85 -32.48 18.18
CA LEU A 616 -7.11 -32.47 19.44
C LEU A 616 -8.05 -32.16 20.62
N VAL A 617 -8.04 -33.04 21.62
CA VAL A 617 -8.87 -32.96 22.83
C VAL A 617 -8.01 -33.13 24.08
N ASP A 618 -8.29 -32.33 25.10
CA ASP A 618 -7.70 -32.52 26.43
C ASP A 618 -8.57 -33.50 27.21
N ARG A 619 -8.01 -34.64 27.61
CA ARG A 619 -8.75 -35.67 28.32
C ARG A 619 -8.80 -35.37 29.81
N TYR A 620 -9.82 -35.93 30.47
CA TYR A 620 -10.00 -35.91 31.92
C TYR A 620 -10.25 -34.51 32.54
N ILE A 621 -10.43 -33.44 31.77
CA ILE A 621 -10.75 -32.12 32.33
C ILE A 621 -11.98 -32.22 33.25
N GLY A 622 -11.85 -31.70 34.48
CA GLY A 622 -12.89 -31.72 35.51
C GLY A 622 -13.05 -33.04 36.27
N TYR A 623 -12.37 -34.13 35.86
CA TYR A 623 -12.38 -35.38 36.62
C TYR A 623 -11.48 -35.28 37.87
N PRO A 624 -11.78 -36.03 38.95
CA PRO A 624 -10.91 -36.09 40.12
C PRO A 624 -9.51 -36.60 39.77
N ARG A 625 -8.47 -36.06 40.41
CA ARG A 625 -7.07 -36.48 40.21
C ARG A 625 -6.82 -38.00 40.33
N ASP A 626 -7.62 -38.71 41.13
CA ASP A 626 -7.44 -40.14 41.35
C ASP A 626 -7.66 -40.98 40.08
N VAL A 627 -8.35 -40.44 39.07
CA VAL A 627 -8.58 -41.12 37.77
C VAL A 627 -7.29 -41.36 37.00
N VAL A 628 -6.28 -40.50 37.17
CA VAL A 628 -4.99 -40.63 36.48
C VAL A 628 -3.89 -41.22 37.35
N ARG A 629 -4.19 -41.52 38.63
CA ARG A 629 -3.21 -42.00 39.60
C ARG A 629 -2.66 -43.38 39.21
N GLY A 630 -1.35 -43.53 39.23
CA GLY A 630 -0.67 -44.77 38.84
C GLY A 630 -0.54 -44.96 37.32
N SER A 631 -0.98 -43.99 36.52
CA SER A 631 -0.74 -43.99 35.08
C SER A 631 0.75 -43.89 34.79
N GLN A 632 1.21 -44.56 33.72
CA GLN A 632 2.60 -44.49 33.30
C GLN A 632 2.88 -43.22 32.47
N PRO A 633 4.14 -42.73 32.43
CA PRO A 633 4.51 -41.65 31.53
C PRO A 633 4.17 -41.99 30.08
N THR A 634 3.33 -41.18 29.45
CA THR A 634 2.74 -41.51 28.13
C THR A 634 3.01 -40.42 27.12
N GLU A 635 3.33 -40.82 25.89
CA GLU A 635 3.46 -39.86 24.79
C GLU A 635 2.09 -39.28 24.41
N VAL A 636 2.04 -37.96 24.24
CA VAL A 636 0.83 -37.21 23.91
C VAL A 636 1.08 -36.35 22.67
N ILE A 637 0.03 -35.83 22.06
CA ILE A 637 0.17 -34.97 20.88
C ILE A 637 0.76 -33.61 21.28
N ALA A 638 0.27 -33.05 22.38
CA ALA A 638 0.81 -31.83 22.97
C ALA A 638 0.85 -31.90 24.50
N GLY A 639 1.93 -31.34 25.06
CA GLY A 639 2.10 -31.09 26.48
C GLY A 639 1.58 -29.71 26.88
N SER A 640 1.56 -29.42 28.18
CA SER A 640 1.27 -28.07 28.69
C SER A 640 2.57 -27.30 28.86
N LEU A 641 2.61 -26.05 28.37
CA LEU A 641 3.72 -25.13 28.59
C LEU A 641 3.57 -24.34 29.89
N SER A 642 2.46 -24.51 30.62
CA SER A 642 2.31 -23.87 31.94
C SER A 642 3.28 -24.46 32.96
N CYS A 643 3.71 -25.71 32.74
CA CYS A 643 4.89 -26.29 33.38
C CYS A 643 5.45 -27.38 32.45
N CYS A 644 6.71 -27.28 32.04
CA CYS A 644 7.37 -28.35 31.28
C CYS A 644 8.89 -28.28 31.35
N ILE A 645 9.56 -29.38 31.04
CA ILE A 645 11.00 -29.39 30.74
C ILE A 645 11.21 -29.65 29.25
N VAL A 646 12.12 -28.89 28.63
CA VAL A 646 12.35 -28.89 27.18
C VAL A 646 13.77 -28.39 26.84
N SER A 647 14.31 -28.82 25.69
CA SER A 647 15.57 -28.29 25.15
C SER A 647 15.34 -26.92 24.49
N ARG A 648 16.26 -25.99 24.74
CA ARG A 648 16.33 -24.70 24.03
C ARG A 648 16.53 -24.89 22.53
N GLU A 649 17.34 -25.87 22.13
CA GLU A 649 17.59 -26.21 20.72
C GLU A 649 16.32 -26.71 20.04
N SER A 650 15.50 -27.53 20.71
CA SER A 650 14.25 -28.04 20.13
C SER A 650 13.23 -26.94 19.86
N ILE A 651 13.23 -25.85 20.63
CA ILE A 651 12.39 -24.67 20.38
C ILE A 651 12.96 -23.84 19.22
N ALA A 652 14.29 -23.63 19.22
CA ALA A 652 14.97 -22.85 18.20
C ALA A 652 14.86 -23.50 16.81
N SER A 653 14.98 -24.83 16.72
CA SER A 653 14.93 -25.58 15.46
C SER A 653 13.60 -25.49 14.72
N VAL A 654 12.52 -25.14 15.43
CA VAL A 654 11.18 -24.96 14.87
C VAL A 654 10.76 -23.49 14.73
N GLY A 655 11.69 -22.57 14.96
CA GLY A 655 11.46 -21.12 14.84
C GLY A 655 10.64 -20.51 15.98
N GLY A 656 10.57 -21.18 17.14
CA GLY A 656 9.90 -20.65 18.33
C GLY A 656 8.36 -20.55 18.24
N PHE A 657 7.81 -19.66 19.06
CA PHE A 657 6.37 -19.51 19.22
C PHE A 657 5.74 -18.76 18.05
N THR A 658 4.53 -19.19 17.64
CA THR A 658 3.76 -18.48 16.61
C THR A 658 3.09 -17.25 17.22
N ARG A 659 3.29 -16.09 16.60
CA ARG A 659 2.88 -14.77 17.13
C ARG A 659 1.49 -14.28 16.70
N SER A 660 0.77 -15.07 15.91
CA SER A 660 -0.60 -14.72 15.47
C SER A 660 -1.66 -15.09 16.51
N TYR A 661 -1.36 -16.00 17.45
CA TYR A 661 -2.28 -16.41 18.52
C TYR A 661 -2.40 -15.33 19.61
N LEU A 662 -3.62 -15.17 20.14
CA LEU A 662 -3.99 -14.24 21.21
C LEU A 662 -3.63 -14.78 22.59
N GLY A 663 -3.74 -16.08 22.81
CA GLY A 663 -3.49 -16.73 24.10
C GLY A 663 -2.48 -17.86 24.05
N ALA A 664 -1.99 -18.22 25.24
CA ALA A 664 -0.94 -19.23 25.42
C ALA A 664 -1.36 -20.67 25.06
N GLY A 665 -2.66 -21.00 25.13
CA GLY A 665 -3.16 -22.37 24.95
C GLY A 665 -2.88 -22.95 23.56
N GLU A 666 -3.47 -22.36 22.51
CA GLU A 666 -3.24 -22.83 21.13
C GLU A 666 -1.82 -22.48 20.64
N LYS A 667 -1.22 -21.40 21.15
CA LYS A 667 0.19 -21.07 20.92
C LYS A 667 1.14 -22.20 21.39
N GLY A 668 0.87 -22.78 22.57
CA GLY A 668 1.66 -23.88 23.10
C GLY A 668 1.44 -25.22 22.38
N ARG A 669 0.19 -25.51 21.97
CA ARG A 669 -0.12 -26.67 21.13
C ARG A 669 0.55 -26.59 19.76
N ASP A 670 0.54 -25.40 19.15
CA ASP A 670 1.23 -25.15 17.88
C ASP A 670 2.73 -25.43 17.99
N LEU A 671 3.38 -24.98 19.07
CA LEU A 671 4.79 -25.29 19.32
C LEU A 671 5.01 -26.80 19.46
N CYS A 672 4.18 -27.50 20.25
CA CYS A 672 4.29 -28.96 20.43
C CYS A 672 4.16 -29.72 19.10
N LEU A 673 3.23 -29.31 18.23
CA LEU A 673 3.06 -29.93 16.91
C LEU A 673 4.27 -29.68 16.00
N LYS A 674 4.81 -28.46 15.95
CA LYS A 674 6.03 -28.17 15.21
C LYS A 674 7.20 -29.03 15.73
N MET A 675 7.36 -29.12 17.04
CA MET A 675 8.41 -29.93 17.67
C MET A 675 8.24 -31.42 17.36
N ARG A 676 7.01 -31.94 17.40
CA ARG A 676 6.71 -33.32 17.02
C ARG A 676 7.13 -33.61 15.58
N LEU A 677 6.83 -32.70 14.65
CA LEU A 677 7.29 -32.81 13.26
C LEU A 677 8.81 -32.70 13.12
N GLY A 678 9.46 -31.94 14.00
CA GLY A 678 10.91 -31.90 14.15
C GLY A 678 11.52 -33.09 14.91
N GLY A 679 10.74 -34.12 15.24
CA GLY A 679 11.22 -35.34 15.92
C GLY A 679 11.36 -35.22 17.44
N THR A 680 10.80 -34.18 18.06
CA THR A 680 10.76 -34.00 19.52
C THR A 680 9.31 -34.15 20.03
N PRO A 681 8.87 -35.35 20.45
CA PRO A 681 7.51 -35.57 20.94
C PRO A 681 7.26 -34.94 22.33
N ALA A 682 5.98 -34.84 22.70
CA ALA A 682 5.55 -34.46 24.04
C ALA A 682 5.19 -35.71 24.87
N VAL A 683 5.51 -35.69 26.17
CA VAL A 683 5.21 -36.75 27.12
C VAL A 683 4.51 -36.15 28.32
N TRP A 684 3.36 -36.71 28.68
CA TRP A 684 2.67 -36.41 29.92
C TRP A 684 3.22 -37.31 31.04
N LEU A 685 3.57 -36.69 32.17
CA LEU A 685 4.11 -37.32 33.37
C LEU A 685 3.07 -37.26 34.51
N PRO A 686 2.30 -38.33 34.75
CA PRO A 686 1.19 -38.32 35.70
C PRO A 686 1.60 -38.14 37.16
N ASP A 687 2.79 -38.66 37.52
CA ASP A 687 3.30 -38.71 38.90
C ASP A 687 3.71 -37.33 39.45
N VAL A 688 3.92 -36.34 38.57
CA VAL A 688 4.19 -34.96 38.98
C VAL A 688 2.89 -34.16 38.87
N GLU A 689 2.50 -33.51 39.96
CA GLU A 689 1.27 -32.74 40.06
C GLU A 689 1.58 -31.27 40.34
N MET A 690 0.97 -30.38 39.55
CA MET A 690 0.96 -28.94 39.77
C MET A 690 -0.47 -28.48 40.09
N ILE A 691 -0.62 -27.35 40.77
CA ILE A 691 -1.90 -26.66 40.97
C ILE A 691 -1.85 -25.34 40.21
N SER A 692 -2.97 -25.00 39.58
CA SER A 692 -3.22 -23.70 38.98
C SER A 692 -4.61 -23.26 39.40
N ALA A 693 -4.74 -22.04 39.91
CA ALA A 693 -6.05 -21.43 40.08
C ALA A 693 -6.72 -21.27 38.71
N ASP A 694 -8.05 -21.26 38.69
CA ASP A 694 -8.75 -20.76 37.51
C ASP A 694 -8.68 -19.24 37.59
N ASN A 695 -7.91 -18.63 36.70
CA ASN A 695 -7.84 -17.18 36.60
C ASN A 695 -9.14 -16.73 35.92
N ASP A 696 -10.23 -16.77 36.68
CA ASP A 696 -11.54 -16.33 36.27
C ASP A 696 -11.47 -14.80 36.16
N VAL A 697 -11.04 -14.35 34.98
CA VAL A 697 -11.00 -12.94 34.62
C VAL A 697 -12.42 -12.43 34.82
N GLY A 698 -12.61 -11.42 35.69
CA GLY A 698 -13.92 -10.99 36.17
C GLY A 698 -14.99 -10.82 35.07
N PRO A 699 -16.28 -10.68 35.43
CA PRO A 699 -17.40 -10.78 34.49
C PRO A 699 -17.33 -9.87 33.25
N SER A 700 -16.59 -8.75 33.32
CA SER A 700 -16.35 -7.83 32.20
C SER A 700 -15.38 -8.33 31.12
N THR A 701 -14.48 -9.24 31.47
CA THR A 701 -13.37 -9.75 30.62
C THR A 701 -13.63 -11.14 30.05
N PHE A 702 -14.60 -11.84 30.61
CA PHE A 702 -14.98 -13.20 30.24
C PHE A 702 -15.45 -13.36 28.77
N PRO A 703 -16.25 -12.44 28.19
CA PRO A 703 -16.63 -12.54 26.77
C PRO A 703 -15.46 -12.37 25.81
N ALA A 704 -14.55 -11.43 26.10
CA ALA A 704 -13.37 -11.16 25.27
C ALA A 704 -12.40 -12.36 25.28
N HIS A 705 -12.17 -12.98 26.45
CA HIS A 705 -11.31 -14.15 26.56
C HIS A 705 -11.86 -15.35 25.77
N ARG A 706 -13.18 -15.63 25.86
CA ARG A 706 -13.82 -16.67 25.05
C ARG A 706 -13.72 -16.39 23.55
N LEU A 707 -13.87 -15.14 23.15
CA LEU A 707 -13.72 -14.73 21.75
C LEU A 707 -12.29 -14.97 21.27
N ALA A 708 -11.29 -14.58 22.07
CA ALA A 708 -9.88 -14.84 21.77
C ALA A 708 -9.58 -16.33 21.61
N GLN A 709 -10.08 -17.17 22.53
CA GLN A 709 -9.96 -18.63 22.43
C GLN A 709 -10.59 -19.18 21.14
N LYS A 710 -11.76 -18.66 20.72
CA LYS A 710 -12.39 -19.09 19.46
C LYS A 710 -11.60 -18.66 18.22
N VAL A 711 -11.05 -17.44 18.22
CA VAL A 711 -10.20 -16.92 17.13
C VAL A 711 -8.91 -17.73 17.02
N ASP A 712 -8.29 -18.05 18.15
CA ASP A 712 -7.12 -18.90 18.23
C ASP A 712 -7.42 -20.31 17.75
N ARG A 713 -8.54 -20.89 18.19
CA ARG A 713 -8.95 -22.22 17.76
C ARG A 713 -9.20 -22.27 16.27
N TRP A 714 -9.90 -21.29 15.72
CA TRP A 714 -10.10 -21.17 14.27
C TRP A 714 -8.77 -21.09 13.51
N SER A 715 -7.83 -20.26 13.99
CA SER A 715 -6.51 -20.10 13.37
C SER A 715 -5.70 -21.40 13.44
N PHE A 716 -5.77 -22.09 14.57
CA PHE A 716 -5.13 -23.37 14.80
C PHE A 716 -5.69 -24.45 13.87
N ASP A 717 -7.02 -24.60 13.81
CA ASP A 717 -7.66 -25.59 12.96
C ASP A 717 -7.37 -25.31 11.48
N ARG A 718 -7.38 -24.05 11.03
CA ARG A 718 -7.00 -23.69 9.66
C ARG A 718 -5.55 -24.09 9.31
N LYS A 719 -4.64 -23.96 10.27
CA LYS A 719 -3.21 -24.28 10.08
C LYS A 719 -2.94 -25.78 10.14
N TRP A 720 -3.58 -26.51 11.05
CA TRP A 720 -3.20 -27.87 11.43
C TRP A 720 -4.21 -28.96 11.06
N SER A 721 -5.47 -28.64 10.75
CA SER A 721 -6.51 -29.66 10.47
C SER A 721 -6.12 -30.67 9.40
N LEU A 722 -5.53 -30.23 8.29
CA LEU A 722 -5.05 -31.13 7.24
C LEU A 722 -3.99 -32.11 7.74
N LEU A 723 -3.10 -31.66 8.62
CA LEU A 723 -2.06 -32.51 9.18
C LEU A 723 -2.65 -33.46 10.22
N ILE A 724 -3.50 -32.95 11.11
CA ILE A 724 -4.20 -33.72 12.14
C ILE A 724 -5.04 -34.84 11.52
N ASN A 725 -5.80 -34.55 10.46
CA ASN A 725 -6.60 -35.54 9.73
C ASN A 725 -5.76 -36.64 9.08
N ASN A 726 -4.47 -36.40 8.87
CA ASN A 726 -3.52 -37.35 8.29
C ASN A 726 -2.67 -38.07 9.35
N MET A 727 -2.77 -37.68 10.63
CA MET A 727 -2.13 -38.38 11.74
C MET A 727 -2.93 -39.64 12.04
N ARG A 728 -2.33 -40.81 11.82
CA ARG A 728 -2.90 -42.12 12.17
C ARG A 728 -2.24 -42.68 13.41
#